data_AF-A0A6N0KT86-F1
#
_entry.id   AF-A0A6N0KT86-F1
#
_cell.length_a   1.000
_cell.length_b   1.000
_cell.length_c   1.000
_cell.angle_alpha   90.00
_cell.angle_beta   90.00
_cell.angle_gamma   90.00
#
_symmetry.space_group_name_H-M   'P 1'
#
loop_
_entity.id
_entity.type
_entity.pdbx_description
1 polymer ?
#
loop_
_entity_poly.entity_id
_entity_poly.type
_entity_poly.pdbx_seq_one_letter_code
_entity_poly.pdbx_strand_id
1 'polypeptide(L)'
;MSDKPLGRLLLEGLGEIAWIAVLVALGVLLPLPLVALGWALLLGAEWAMDRWRGKVPYRLQQALFFWVLGGGIALGQALPGFWLGLGGGLLAVIGGVLLQIRFERGLRLERQAPQALDVPLPAGGSAWGGEAPERTPEGEPIRLFDGGEIAMGGPLVCHYLMPDGCFIPDCNPSARFSSDGRHFVSPIPSRGAWGLAIFDRQERLLYRCAVDNFWELDSVTEREVIGRHSPLTSNAPQRLELQALKAGSEAEAFVAIGDLWLPESEWQRWSGDLRAQPLPSPLGGPALEIRPWLPASLLALDDPFAPLRANRGELWINGEASGLYLSREAPPLAWNDDGRALALQAAGEPLGQDTYWLWREDGGLRALGAPWSALPAEPHAGGPELLGLEDGWLRFGLDLAQPCLTYERYGTLGSYSHSSLYLLHARDADDRPRWREADMPRLDLLLPLDGAAGRPGCLLQSAPLADGSRAVWEWLRDDQEAERGAYALRLGDWRLDGEWTLDHRVSDCGRYLAVVAFAEAPTLPQRLAILDSRERRLEWLAEPLADLHLQGFIDGQVHLLHLLGRNAYQPPGGPGEGDPGLLRRFDEGLPEPGAWHAFGRFHDDWRHYYEQARVAFDGTAWRLCPASRWLDAPPRPWSDGDFVLPSVGAKDAAWGFGFHYEGMHRDEDVRAGFSRDGYLLTASGIGLGNLAAPMIWSADGRYLALTRHVQRYEESELERDQWRLLLLDVQERTLRRYRDDLGEYPCFDSFDDDLCFRCAGTGRYVLALDSLLKAPAEPLQACAGRWLPAEELPRRRYWERLAFPSRPQ
;
A
#
# COMPACT_ATOMS: atom_id res chain seq x y z
N MET A 1 2.72 -19.47 8.36
CA MET A 1 4.17 -19.44 8.70
C MET A 1 4.27 -18.98 10.16
N SER A 2 5.21 -19.52 10.94
CA SER A 2 5.28 -19.26 12.40
C SER A 2 6.14 -18.02 12.68
N ASP A 3 5.59 -17.04 13.39
CA ASP A 3 6.27 -15.83 13.90
C ASP A 3 7.28 -16.15 15.01
N LYS A 4 8.37 -16.83 14.65
CA LYS A 4 9.50 -17.04 15.57
C LYS A 4 10.56 -15.96 15.37
N PRO A 5 11.07 -15.33 16.45
CA PRO A 5 12.14 -14.35 16.35
C PRO A 5 13.43 -14.98 15.78
N LEU A 6 14.12 -14.24 14.91
CA LEU A 6 15.31 -14.69 14.16
C LEU A 6 16.40 -15.32 15.03
N GLY A 7 16.62 -14.80 16.24
CA GLY A 7 17.60 -15.36 17.18
C GLY A 7 17.28 -16.79 17.62
N ARG A 8 16.00 -17.11 17.77
CA ARG A 8 15.54 -18.47 18.08
C ARG A 8 15.71 -19.41 16.88
N LEU A 9 15.47 -18.92 15.67
CA LEU A 9 15.70 -19.67 14.43
C LEU A 9 17.20 -20.00 14.23
N LEU A 10 18.10 -19.07 14.55
CA LEU A 10 19.54 -19.29 14.48
C LEU A 10 20.04 -20.32 15.50
N LEU A 11 19.55 -20.25 16.75
CA LEU A 11 19.87 -21.23 17.79
C LEU A 11 19.33 -22.63 17.46
N GLU A 12 18.08 -22.72 16.97
CA GLU A 12 17.49 -23.97 16.48
C GLU A 12 18.34 -24.53 15.30
N GLY A 13 18.79 -23.67 14.37
CA GLY A 13 19.64 -24.06 13.24
C GLY A 13 21.03 -24.59 13.64
N LEU A 14 21.71 -23.97 14.62
CA LEU A 14 22.99 -24.46 15.14
C LEU A 14 22.85 -25.82 15.82
N GLY A 15 21.74 -26.03 16.53
CA GLY A 15 21.42 -27.32 17.14
C GLY A 15 21.25 -28.44 16.12
N GLU A 16 20.60 -28.16 14.99
CA GLU A 16 20.42 -29.13 13.89
C GLU A 16 21.75 -29.49 13.22
N ILE A 17 22.63 -28.51 12.98
CA ILE A 17 23.97 -28.77 12.41
C ILE A 17 24.80 -29.66 13.35
N ALA A 18 24.79 -29.37 14.65
CA ALA A 18 25.52 -30.16 15.65
C ALA A 18 25.02 -31.61 15.72
N TRP A 19 23.70 -31.81 15.67
CA TRP A 19 23.07 -33.14 15.66
C TRP A 19 23.50 -33.97 14.44
N ILE A 20 23.46 -33.38 13.24
CA ILE A 20 23.87 -34.04 11.99
C ILE A 20 25.37 -34.41 12.05
N ALA A 21 26.22 -33.49 12.50
CA ALA A 21 27.66 -33.73 12.59
C ALA A 21 28.00 -34.90 13.53
N VAL A 22 27.31 -35.02 14.66
CA VAL A 22 27.50 -36.14 15.61
C VAL A 22 27.11 -37.47 14.97
N LEU A 23 25.97 -37.54 14.28
CA LEU A 23 25.49 -38.77 13.64
C LEU A 23 26.43 -39.28 12.55
N VAL A 24 26.90 -38.39 11.68
CA VAL A 24 27.89 -38.73 10.65
C VAL A 24 29.21 -39.14 11.31
N ALA A 25 29.70 -38.39 12.29
CA ALA A 25 30.96 -38.70 12.97
C ALA A 25 30.92 -40.06 13.68
N LEU A 26 29.82 -40.41 14.35
CA LEU A 26 29.64 -41.73 14.96
C LEU A 26 29.65 -42.84 13.91
N GLY A 27 28.95 -42.64 12.78
CA GLY A 27 28.99 -43.59 11.66
C GLY A 27 30.38 -43.77 11.05
N VAL A 28 31.21 -42.72 11.06
CA VAL A 28 32.59 -42.75 10.54
C VAL A 28 33.57 -43.42 11.51
N LEU A 29 33.48 -43.09 12.80
CA LEU A 29 34.50 -43.44 13.80
C LEU A 29 34.31 -44.84 14.40
N LEU A 30 33.09 -45.40 14.30
CA LEU A 30 32.82 -46.73 14.84
C LEU A 30 33.34 -47.84 13.91
N PRO A 31 33.83 -48.96 14.47
CA PRO A 31 34.08 -50.17 13.71
C PRO A 31 32.85 -50.59 12.88
N LEU A 32 33.06 -51.03 11.64
CA LEU A 32 31.98 -51.41 10.70
C LEU A 32 30.92 -52.36 11.29
N PRO A 33 31.25 -53.36 12.15
CA PRO A 33 30.22 -54.19 12.80
C PRO A 33 29.28 -53.39 13.72
N LEU A 34 29.80 -52.36 14.42
CA LEU A 34 29.00 -51.49 15.28
C LEU A 34 28.17 -50.49 14.47
N VAL A 35 28.68 -50.04 13.32
CA VAL A 35 27.91 -49.23 12.37
C VAL A 35 26.72 -50.04 11.84
N ALA A 36 26.93 -51.29 11.44
CA ALA A 36 25.87 -52.19 10.98
C ALA A 36 24.85 -52.50 12.08
N LEU A 37 25.31 -52.70 13.33
CA LEU A 37 24.44 -52.88 14.48
C LEU A 37 23.60 -51.63 14.76
N GLY A 38 24.21 -50.43 14.73
CA GLY A 38 23.52 -49.17 14.93
C GLY A 38 22.45 -48.92 13.87
N TRP A 39 22.76 -49.25 12.61
CA TRP A 39 21.80 -49.19 11.51
C TRP A 39 20.61 -50.14 11.73
N ALA A 40 20.85 -51.39 12.16
CA ALA A 40 19.79 -52.34 12.48
C ALA A 40 18.93 -51.89 13.68
N LEU A 41 19.54 -51.26 14.70
CA LEU A 41 18.83 -50.71 15.85
C LEU A 41 17.96 -49.51 15.49
N LEU A 42 18.47 -48.60 14.64
CA LEU A 42 17.70 -47.45 14.16
C LEU A 42 16.52 -47.91 13.29
N LEU A 43 16.73 -48.87 12.39
CA LEU A 43 15.64 -49.50 11.63
C LEU A 43 14.61 -50.20 12.54
N GLY A 44 15.08 -50.91 13.57
CA GLY A 44 14.20 -51.53 14.57
C GLY A 44 13.42 -50.51 15.38
N ALA A 45 14.02 -49.35 15.67
CA ALA A 45 13.35 -48.24 16.35
C ALA A 45 12.30 -47.57 15.45
N GLU A 46 12.58 -47.38 14.15
CA GLU A 46 11.58 -46.92 13.19
C GLU A 46 10.40 -47.89 13.13
N TRP A 47 10.67 -49.20 13.00
CA TRP A 47 9.64 -50.23 13.00
C TRP A 47 8.82 -50.25 14.28
N ALA A 48 9.45 -50.14 15.46
CA ALA A 48 8.74 -50.13 16.74
C ALA A 48 7.91 -48.85 16.93
N MET A 49 8.44 -47.69 16.55
CA MET A 49 7.75 -46.40 16.65
C MET A 49 6.55 -46.34 15.70
N ASP A 50 6.71 -46.84 14.48
CA ASP A 50 5.59 -47.03 13.56
C ASP A 50 4.53 -47.96 14.16
N ARG A 51 4.93 -49.15 14.64
CA ARG A 51 3.98 -50.15 15.17
C ARG A 51 3.21 -49.69 16.41
N TRP A 52 3.83 -48.86 17.25
CA TRP A 52 3.26 -48.41 18.53
C TRP A 52 2.61 -47.02 18.47
N ARG A 53 3.08 -46.11 17.60
CA ARG A 53 2.59 -44.73 17.53
C ARG A 53 1.99 -44.37 16.17
N GLY A 54 2.04 -45.25 15.17
CA GLY A 54 1.53 -45.03 13.82
C GLY A 54 2.27 -43.93 13.05
N LYS A 55 3.40 -43.44 13.56
CA LYS A 55 4.25 -42.44 12.91
C LYS A 55 5.71 -42.58 13.33
N VAL A 56 6.61 -42.41 12.36
CA VAL A 56 8.06 -42.33 12.61
C VAL A 56 8.46 -40.86 12.76
N PRO A 57 9.09 -40.45 13.88
CA PRO A 57 9.57 -39.09 14.04
C PRO A 57 10.60 -38.72 12.99
N TYR A 58 10.49 -37.51 12.41
CA TYR A 58 11.43 -37.00 11.41
C TYR A 58 12.91 -37.07 11.87
N ARG A 59 13.18 -36.82 13.15
CA ARG A 59 14.55 -36.93 13.70
C ARG A 59 15.13 -38.35 13.66
N LEU A 60 14.28 -39.38 13.70
CA LEU A 60 14.72 -40.76 13.61
C LEU A 60 15.08 -41.12 12.16
N GLN A 61 14.29 -40.64 11.19
CA GLN A 61 14.59 -40.77 9.76
C GLN A 61 15.88 -40.05 9.37
N GLN A 62 16.08 -38.83 9.89
CA GLN A 62 17.34 -38.11 9.73
C GLN A 62 18.51 -38.87 10.35
N ALA A 63 18.33 -39.41 11.56
CA ALA A 63 19.38 -40.19 12.23
C ALA A 63 19.80 -41.40 11.40
N LEU A 64 18.85 -42.15 10.84
CA LEU A 64 19.14 -43.29 9.99
C LEU A 64 19.87 -42.88 8.70
N PHE A 65 19.41 -41.83 8.01
CA PHE A 65 20.04 -41.34 6.78
C PHE A 65 21.50 -40.92 7.00
N PHE A 66 21.76 -40.09 8.02
CA PHE A 66 23.11 -39.61 8.31
C PHE A 66 24.01 -40.72 8.89
N TRP A 67 23.44 -41.72 9.55
CA TRP A 67 24.16 -42.92 9.98
C TRP A 67 24.64 -43.77 8.78
N VAL A 68 23.80 -43.95 7.76
CA VAL A 68 24.16 -44.62 6.50
C VAL A 68 25.27 -43.84 5.77
N LEU A 69 25.17 -42.51 5.73
CA LEU A 69 26.20 -41.65 5.13
C LEU A 69 27.55 -41.80 5.84
N GLY A 70 27.56 -41.72 7.18
CA GLY A 70 28.77 -41.94 7.98
C GLY A 70 29.36 -43.34 7.80
N GLY A 71 28.53 -44.37 7.76
CA GLY A 71 28.94 -45.75 7.53
C GLY A 71 29.53 -45.99 6.13
N GLY A 72 29.01 -45.31 5.11
CA GLY A 72 29.58 -45.32 3.76
C GLY A 72 30.99 -44.71 3.73
N ILE A 73 31.21 -43.62 4.47
CA ILE A 73 32.54 -43.02 4.61
C ILE A 73 33.49 -43.96 5.36
N ALA A 74 33.05 -44.59 6.47
CA ALA A 74 33.86 -45.57 7.20
C ALA A 74 34.28 -46.75 6.31
N LEU A 75 33.36 -47.27 5.51
CA LEU A 75 33.66 -48.36 4.57
C LEU A 75 34.63 -47.92 3.48
N GLY A 76 34.48 -46.69 2.97
CA GLY A 76 35.39 -46.13 1.99
C GLY A 76 36.82 -45.95 2.53
N GLN A 77 36.97 -45.60 3.80
CA GLN A 77 38.28 -45.51 4.48
C GLN A 77 38.90 -46.89 4.74
N ALA A 78 38.10 -47.93 4.94
CA ALA A 78 38.57 -49.28 5.22
C ALA A 78 39.09 -50.02 3.97
N LEU A 79 38.78 -49.53 2.76
CA LEU A 79 39.16 -50.15 1.49
C LEU A 79 40.50 -49.59 0.96
N PRO A 80 41.40 -50.45 0.43
CA PRO A 80 42.68 -49.99 -0.09
C PRO A 80 42.52 -49.29 -1.44
N GLY A 81 43.05 -48.07 -1.53
CA GLY A 81 43.12 -47.28 -2.76
C GLY A 81 41.93 -46.32 -2.94
N PHE A 82 42.23 -45.08 -3.36
CA PHE A 82 41.28 -43.98 -3.42
C PHE A 82 40.00 -44.30 -4.22
N TRP A 83 40.13 -44.84 -5.43
CA TRP A 83 38.99 -45.14 -6.29
C TRP A 83 38.13 -46.31 -5.80
N LEU A 84 38.75 -47.31 -5.16
CA LEU A 84 38.06 -48.44 -4.54
C LEU A 84 37.32 -48.00 -3.27
N GLY A 85 37.94 -47.15 -2.45
CA GLY A 85 37.30 -46.56 -1.28
C GLY A 85 36.12 -45.66 -1.64
N LEU A 86 36.30 -44.77 -2.61
CA LEU A 86 35.23 -43.89 -3.08
C LEU A 86 34.04 -44.69 -3.67
N GLY A 87 34.34 -45.67 -4.53
CA GLY A 87 33.32 -46.52 -5.15
C GLY A 87 32.59 -47.40 -4.14
N GLY A 88 33.32 -48.06 -3.24
CA GLY A 88 32.75 -48.93 -2.21
C GLY A 88 31.89 -48.16 -1.19
N GLY A 89 32.35 -47.00 -0.76
CA GLY A 89 31.58 -46.12 0.13
C GLY A 89 30.30 -45.62 -0.53
N LEU A 90 30.37 -45.14 -1.78
CA LEU A 90 29.20 -44.68 -2.53
C LEU A 90 28.17 -45.80 -2.74
N LEU A 91 28.62 -47.00 -3.10
CA LEU A 91 27.73 -48.16 -3.25
C LEU A 91 27.06 -48.55 -1.94
N ALA A 92 27.75 -48.43 -0.80
CA ALA A 92 27.15 -48.69 0.51
C ALA A 92 26.11 -47.64 0.90
N VAL A 93 26.33 -46.36 0.60
CA VAL A 93 25.31 -45.31 0.81
C VAL A 93 24.09 -45.57 -0.07
N ILE A 94 24.31 -45.80 -1.38
CA ILE A 94 23.21 -46.08 -2.32
C ILE A 94 22.45 -47.34 -1.88
N GLY A 95 23.16 -48.42 -1.56
CA GLY A 95 22.56 -49.67 -1.09
C GLY A 95 21.79 -49.50 0.22
N GLY A 96 22.35 -48.78 1.19
CA GLY A 96 21.72 -48.48 2.48
C GLY A 96 20.46 -47.64 2.33
N VAL A 97 20.50 -46.59 1.49
CA VAL A 97 19.34 -45.75 1.19
C VAL A 97 18.27 -46.54 0.42
N LEU A 98 18.65 -47.37 -0.57
CA LEU A 98 17.68 -48.22 -1.28
C LEU A 98 17.02 -49.25 -0.36
N LEU A 99 17.78 -49.81 0.58
CA LEU A 99 17.23 -50.75 1.55
C LEU A 99 16.32 -50.05 2.57
N GLN A 100 16.68 -48.84 3.00
CA GLN A 100 15.83 -47.97 3.81
C GLN A 100 14.52 -47.66 3.07
N ILE A 101 14.57 -47.19 1.82
CA ILE A 101 13.38 -46.94 1.00
C ILE A 101 12.51 -48.21 0.89
N ARG A 102 13.13 -49.38 0.71
CA ARG A 102 12.41 -50.65 0.64
C ARG A 102 11.79 -51.06 1.98
N PHE A 103 12.44 -50.74 3.09
CA PHE A 103 11.93 -50.98 4.44
C PHE A 103 10.80 -50.02 4.81
N GLU A 104 10.95 -48.72 4.53
CA GLU A 104 9.92 -47.68 4.67
C GLU A 104 8.66 -48.00 3.86
N ARG A 105 8.82 -48.51 2.63
CA ARG A 105 7.72 -49.07 1.82
C ARG A 105 7.04 -50.26 2.47
N GLY A 106 7.80 -51.12 3.17
CA GLY A 106 7.27 -52.27 3.91
C GLY A 106 6.55 -51.89 5.21
N LEU A 107 6.94 -50.76 5.82
CA LEU A 107 6.37 -50.19 7.04
C LEU A 107 5.04 -49.46 6.83
N ARG A 108 4.51 -49.38 5.60
CA ARG A 108 3.29 -48.59 5.28
C ARG A 108 3.40 -47.11 5.71
N LEU A 109 4.62 -46.56 5.76
CA LEU A 109 4.87 -45.12 5.95
C LEU A 109 4.52 -44.31 4.69
N GLU A 110 4.14 -44.97 3.59
CA GLU A 110 3.53 -44.29 2.46
C GLU A 110 2.17 -43.72 2.88
N ARG A 111 2.00 -42.40 2.73
CA ARG A 111 0.70 -41.78 2.55
C ARG A 111 -0.10 -42.66 1.60
N GLN A 112 -1.34 -43.00 1.97
CA GLN A 112 -2.17 -43.88 1.17
C GLN A 112 -2.11 -43.47 -0.31
N ALA A 113 -1.63 -44.38 -1.16
CA ALA A 113 -1.57 -44.12 -2.59
C ALA A 113 -3.01 -44.03 -3.11
N PRO A 114 -3.38 -42.97 -3.85
CA PRO A 114 -4.70 -42.87 -4.44
C PRO A 114 -4.94 -44.04 -5.38
N GLN A 115 -6.09 -44.68 -5.25
CA GLN A 115 -6.50 -45.73 -6.18
C GLN A 115 -7.31 -45.10 -7.29
N ALA A 116 -7.01 -45.43 -8.55
CA ALA A 116 -7.86 -45.04 -9.66
C ALA A 116 -9.24 -45.70 -9.53
N LEU A 117 -10.28 -45.01 -10.01
CA LEU A 117 -11.58 -45.64 -10.23
C LEU A 117 -11.63 -46.27 -11.62
N ASP A 118 -12.05 -47.54 -11.68
CA ASP A 118 -12.29 -48.25 -12.93
C ASP A 118 -13.58 -47.79 -13.65
N VAL A 119 -14.50 -47.15 -12.93
CA VAL A 119 -15.78 -46.64 -13.44
C VAL A 119 -15.95 -45.18 -12.98
N PRO A 120 -16.13 -44.22 -13.89
CA PRO A 120 -16.35 -42.83 -13.50
C PRO A 120 -17.72 -42.66 -12.83
N LEU A 121 -17.73 -42.02 -11.65
CA LEU A 121 -18.95 -41.54 -11.00
C LEU A 121 -19.39 -40.20 -11.59
N PRO A 122 -20.68 -39.82 -11.45
CA PRO A 122 -21.13 -38.46 -11.76
C PRO A 122 -20.29 -37.43 -11.01
N ALA A 123 -20.02 -36.30 -11.67
CA ALA A 123 -19.28 -35.21 -11.05
C ALA A 123 -19.99 -34.69 -9.81
N GLY A 124 -19.22 -34.43 -8.76
CA GLY A 124 -19.68 -33.61 -7.65
C GLY A 124 -19.73 -32.13 -8.01
N GLY A 125 -19.87 -31.32 -6.96
CA GLY A 125 -20.14 -29.89 -7.05
C GLY A 125 -18.86 -29.14 -7.28
N SER A 126 -18.96 -28.04 -8.03
CA SER A 126 -17.77 -27.34 -8.49
C SER A 126 -17.07 -26.60 -7.35
N ALA A 127 -15.73 -26.64 -7.37
CA ALA A 127 -14.90 -25.85 -6.47
C ALA A 127 -14.92 -24.33 -6.75
N TRP A 128 -15.51 -23.89 -7.88
CA TRP A 128 -15.74 -22.48 -8.25
C TRP A 128 -17.10 -21.96 -7.80
N GLY A 129 -17.91 -22.81 -7.15
CA GLY A 129 -19.21 -22.43 -6.59
C GLY A 129 -20.42 -23.01 -7.33
N GLY A 130 -21.61 -22.72 -6.79
CA GLY A 130 -22.90 -23.09 -7.37
C GLY A 130 -23.55 -24.37 -6.82
N GLU A 131 -22.81 -25.23 -6.12
CA GLU A 131 -23.33 -26.52 -5.60
C GLU A 131 -22.75 -26.90 -4.22
N ALA A 132 -22.59 -25.90 -3.34
CA ALA A 132 -22.22 -26.15 -1.96
C ALA A 132 -23.34 -26.85 -1.18
N PRO A 133 -23.03 -27.71 -0.19
CA PRO A 133 -24.06 -28.25 0.69
C PRO A 133 -24.76 -27.15 1.49
N GLU A 134 -26.02 -26.85 1.14
CA GLU A 134 -26.88 -25.89 1.85
C GLU A 134 -27.71 -26.55 2.96
N ARG A 135 -27.75 -27.89 2.98
CA ARG A 135 -28.50 -28.68 3.97
C ARG A 135 -27.70 -29.87 4.44
N THR A 136 -27.91 -30.27 5.69
CA THR A 136 -27.44 -31.55 6.20
C THR A 136 -28.23 -32.71 5.55
N PRO A 137 -27.75 -33.96 5.65
CA PRO A 137 -28.50 -35.13 5.20
C PRO A 137 -29.86 -35.28 5.88
N GLU A 138 -30.02 -34.73 7.09
CA GLU A 138 -31.28 -34.69 7.82
C GLU A 138 -32.23 -33.57 7.34
N GLY A 139 -31.77 -32.72 6.42
CA GLY A 139 -32.55 -31.65 5.80
C GLY A 139 -32.46 -30.29 6.52
N GLU A 140 -31.64 -30.19 7.57
CA GLU A 140 -31.45 -28.96 8.33
C GLU A 140 -30.56 -27.96 7.57
N PRO A 141 -30.85 -26.65 7.63
CA PRO A 141 -30.12 -25.65 6.86
C PRO A 141 -28.68 -25.45 7.38
N ILE A 142 -27.73 -25.34 6.45
CA ILE A 142 -26.33 -25.00 6.71
C ILE A 142 -26.09 -23.57 6.28
N ARG A 143 -25.41 -22.78 7.12
CA ARG A 143 -25.06 -21.40 6.80
C ARG A 143 -23.66 -21.35 6.20
N LEU A 144 -23.53 -20.67 5.06
CA LEU A 144 -22.25 -20.38 4.41
C LEU A 144 -21.95 -18.88 4.55
N PHE A 145 -20.72 -18.52 4.89
CA PHE A 145 -20.26 -17.13 5.02
C PHE A 145 -18.77 -16.99 4.67
N ASP A 146 -18.36 -15.73 4.48
CA ASP A 146 -17.00 -15.30 4.09
C ASP A 146 -16.45 -16.04 2.85
N GLY A 147 -17.27 -16.12 1.81
CA GLY A 147 -16.89 -16.67 0.51
C GLY A 147 -15.95 -15.75 -0.25
N GLY A 148 -14.75 -16.24 -0.60
CA GLY A 148 -13.76 -15.48 -1.38
C GLY A 148 -12.99 -16.39 -2.34
N GLU A 149 -12.27 -15.79 -3.29
CA GLU A 149 -11.40 -16.53 -4.20
C GLU A 149 -9.96 -16.54 -3.68
N ILE A 150 -9.25 -17.67 -3.78
CA ILE A 150 -7.82 -17.73 -3.39
C ILE A 150 -6.92 -16.80 -4.22
N ALA A 151 -7.36 -16.46 -5.43
CA ALA A 151 -6.78 -15.56 -6.40
C ALA A 151 -7.85 -15.19 -7.43
N MET A 152 -7.71 -14.06 -8.13
CA MET A 152 -8.70 -13.66 -9.16
C MET A 152 -8.97 -14.80 -10.17
N GLY A 153 -10.21 -15.26 -10.24
CA GLY A 153 -10.67 -16.38 -11.10
C GLY A 153 -10.35 -17.78 -10.57
N GLY A 154 -9.86 -17.90 -9.34
CA GLY A 154 -9.50 -19.17 -8.70
C GLY A 154 -10.66 -19.85 -7.95
N PRO A 155 -10.43 -21.07 -7.41
CA PRO A 155 -11.38 -21.75 -6.54
C PRO A 155 -11.82 -20.92 -5.34
N LEU A 156 -13.05 -21.17 -4.88
CA LEU A 156 -13.62 -20.50 -3.73
C LEU A 156 -13.15 -21.11 -2.40
N VAL A 157 -12.89 -20.26 -1.42
CA VAL A 157 -12.81 -20.60 -0.01
C VAL A 157 -14.12 -20.17 0.63
N CYS A 158 -14.71 -21.01 1.47
CA CYS A 158 -15.87 -20.68 2.27
C CYS A 158 -15.78 -21.31 3.65
N HIS A 159 -16.67 -20.89 4.55
CA HIS A 159 -16.84 -21.52 5.84
C HIS A 159 -18.24 -22.07 6.02
N TYR A 160 -18.37 -23.17 6.76
CA TYR A 160 -19.65 -23.81 7.04
C TYR A 160 -19.99 -23.69 8.52
N LEU A 161 -21.21 -23.24 8.83
CA LEU A 161 -21.78 -23.34 10.16
C LEU A 161 -22.95 -24.30 10.13
N MET A 162 -22.77 -25.39 10.87
CA MET A 162 -23.76 -26.45 11.02
C MET A 162 -24.92 -26.00 11.93
N PRO A 163 -26.11 -26.61 11.78
CA PRO A 163 -27.29 -26.29 12.60
C PRO A 163 -27.06 -26.42 14.11
N ASP A 164 -26.12 -27.29 14.53
CA ASP A 164 -25.77 -27.55 15.93
C ASP A 164 -24.69 -26.59 16.46
N GLY A 165 -24.33 -25.57 15.70
CA GLY A 165 -23.35 -24.55 16.07
C GLY A 165 -21.89 -24.89 15.73
N CYS A 166 -21.61 -26.03 15.10
CA CYS A 166 -20.25 -26.40 14.71
C CYS A 166 -19.76 -25.60 13.50
N PHE A 167 -18.66 -24.85 13.69
CA PHE A 167 -18.01 -24.05 12.66
C PHE A 167 -16.84 -24.79 12.00
N ILE A 168 -16.85 -24.87 10.68
CA ILE A 168 -15.82 -25.55 9.89
C ILE A 168 -15.19 -24.52 8.94
N PRO A 169 -13.99 -24.00 9.29
CA PRO A 169 -13.30 -22.98 8.51
C PRO A 169 -12.57 -23.54 7.29
N ASP A 170 -12.11 -22.63 6.43
CA ASP A 170 -11.19 -22.86 5.30
C ASP A 170 -11.57 -24.00 4.35
N CYS A 171 -12.86 -24.15 4.08
CA CYS A 171 -13.39 -25.21 3.24
C CYS A 171 -13.62 -24.71 1.80
N ASN A 172 -14.13 -25.60 0.96
CA ASN A 172 -14.48 -25.33 -0.43
C ASN A 172 -15.92 -25.79 -0.74
N PRO A 173 -16.64 -25.13 -1.67
CA PRO A 173 -17.98 -25.53 -2.12
C PRO A 173 -18.14 -26.98 -2.59
N SER A 174 -17.06 -27.64 -3.03
CA SER A 174 -17.05 -29.06 -3.39
C SER A 174 -17.16 -30.02 -2.18
N ALA A 175 -17.57 -29.51 -1.01
CA ALA A 175 -17.78 -30.33 0.19
C ALA A 175 -18.91 -31.36 0.02
N ARG A 176 -18.84 -32.47 0.76
CA ARG A 176 -19.81 -33.58 0.74
C ARG A 176 -19.99 -34.21 2.11
N PHE A 177 -21.20 -34.71 2.36
CA PHE A 177 -21.49 -35.57 3.51
C PHE A 177 -21.29 -37.04 3.15
N SER A 178 -20.89 -37.85 4.13
CA SER A 178 -20.98 -39.30 4.02
C SER A 178 -22.45 -39.75 3.89
N SER A 179 -22.67 -40.92 3.32
CA SER A 179 -24.01 -41.50 3.13
C SER A 179 -24.82 -41.69 4.42
N ASP A 180 -24.15 -41.93 5.55
CA ASP A 180 -24.76 -41.98 6.89
C ASP A 180 -24.88 -40.62 7.58
N GLY A 181 -24.39 -39.55 6.94
CA GLY A 181 -24.37 -38.19 7.43
C GLY A 181 -23.40 -37.91 8.56
N ARG A 182 -22.60 -38.88 9.02
CA ARG A 182 -21.67 -38.71 10.13
C ARG A 182 -20.51 -37.77 9.81
N HIS A 183 -19.94 -37.89 8.62
CA HIS A 183 -18.75 -37.17 8.21
C HIS A 183 -19.11 -36.07 7.22
N PHE A 184 -18.54 -34.88 7.42
CA PHE A 184 -18.52 -33.81 6.44
C PHE A 184 -17.09 -33.67 5.93
N VAL A 185 -16.89 -33.70 4.62
CA VAL A 185 -15.56 -33.69 4.00
C VAL A 185 -15.49 -32.56 2.99
N SER A 186 -14.41 -31.77 3.00
CA SER A 186 -14.23 -30.66 2.08
C SER A 186 -12.76 -30.50 1.67
N PRO A 187 -12.46 -30.19 0.39
CA PRO A 187 -11.12 -29.75 0.01
C PRO A 187 -10.75 -28.43 0.71
N ILE A 188 -9.46 -28.26 1.00
CA ILE A 188 -8.87 -27.03 1.54
C ILE A 188 -8.01 -26.41 0.44
N PRO A 189 -8.52 -25.41 -0.31
CA PRO A 189 -7.82 -24.86 -1.45
C PRO A 189 -6.68 -23.93 -1.00
N SER A 190 -5.59 -23.92 -1.76
CA SER A 190 -4.40 -23.11 -1.49
C SER A 190 -3.66 -22.82 -2.79
N ARG A 191 -2.84 -21.75 -2.80
CA ARG A 191 -1.99 -21.41 -3.95
C ARG A 191 -0.84 -22.40 -4.20
N GLY A 192 -0.50 -23.22 -3.21
CA GLY A 192 0.64 -24.16 -3.29
C GLY A 192 0.22 -25.62 -3.21
N ALA A 193 -0.15 -26.08 -2.01
CA ALA A 193 -0.55 -27.46 -1.74
C ALA A 193 -1.95 -27.50 -1.15
N TRP A 194 -2.82 -28.29 -1.76
CA TRP A 194 -4.20 -28.48 -1.30
C TRP A 194 -4.22 -29.45 -0.11
N GLY A 195 -5.30 -29.39 0.66
CA GLY A 195 -5.57 -30.31 1.76
C GLY A 195 -7.00 -30.84 1.71
N LEU A 196 -7.33 -31.68 2.69
CA LEU A 196 -8.69 -32.20 2.89
C LEU A 196 -9.10 -32.05 4.35
N ALA A 197 -10.23 -31.42 4.61
CA ALA A 197 -10.90 -31.37 5.91
C ALA A 197 -11.87 -32.55 6.03
N ILE A 198 -11.82 -33.27 7.15
CA ILE A 198 -12.83 -34.27 7.53
C ILE A 198 -13.35 -33.87 8.90
N PHE A 199 -14.62 -33.51 9.01
CA PHE A 199 -15.30 -33.24 10.26
C PHE A 199 -16.18 -34.43 10.65
N ASP A 200 -15.87 -35.07 11.78
CA ASP A 200 -16.71 -36.11 12.40
C ASP A 200 -17.74 -35.44 13.30
N ARG A 201 -18.99 -35.32 12.84
CA ARG A 201 -20.07 -34.60 13.54
C ARG A 201 -20.42 -35.25 14.89
N GLN A 202 -20.29 -36.57 14.98
CA GLN A 202 -20.67 -37.31 16.18
C GLN A 202 -19.69 -37.09 17.32
N GLU A 203 -18.39 -37.09 17.00
CA GLU A 203 -17.32 -36.90 17.98
C GLU A 203 -16.89 -35.43 18.12
N ARG A 204 -17.35 -34.56 17.21
CA ARG A 204 -16.95 -33.15 17.06
C ARG A 204 -15.43 -32.99 16.95
N LEU A 205 -14.86 -33.75 16.03
CA LEU A 205 -13.43 -33.73 15.71
C LEU A 205 -13.21 -33.29 14.26
N LEU A 206 -12.33 -32.32 14.05
CA LEU A 206 -11.86 -31.93 12.72
C LEU A 206 -10.48 -32.54 12.48
N TYR A 207 -10.35 -33.21 11.34
CA TYR A 207 -9.09 -33.76 10.86
C TYR A 207 -8.68 -32.95 9.63
N ARG A 208 -7.46 -32.38 9.65
CA ARG A 208 -6.87 -31.70 8.50
C ARG A 208 -5.82 -32.61 7.87
N CYS A 209 -6.20 -33.27 6.78
CA CYS A 209 -5.36 -34.22 6.08
C CYS A 209 -4.47 -33.50 5.06
N ALA A 210 -3.16 -33.75 5.13
CA ALA A 210 -2.18 -33.24 4.16
C ALA A 210 -2.19 -34.08 2.87
N VAL A 211 -3.29 -33.98 2.11
CA VAL A 211 -3.53 -34.68 0.85
C VAL A 211 -3.87 -33.65 -0.23
N ASP A 212 -3.03 -33.56 -1.25
CA ASP A 212 -3.16 -32.66 -2.40
C ASP A 212 -3.89 -33.31 -3.60
N ASN A 213 -4.36 -34.54 -3.42
CA ASN A 213 -4.96 -35.35 -4.47
C ASN A 213 -6.37 -34.91 -4.87
N PHE A 214 -7.06 -34.13 -4.05
CA PHE A 214 -8.46 -33.77 -4.29
C PHE A 214 -8.65 -32.26 -4.42
N TRP A 215 -9.10 -31.83 -5.60
CA TRP A 215 -9.60 -30.45 -5.81
C TRP A 215 -11.13 -30.38 -5.80
N GLU A 216 -11.80 -31.46 -6.21
CA GLU A 216 -13.25 -31.62 -6.16
C GLU A 216 -13.62 -33.02 -5.64
N LEU A 217 -14.72 -33.12 -4.89
CA LEU A 217 -15.22 -34.39 -4.35
C LEU A 217 -16.48 -34.83 -5.09
N ASP A 218 -16.44 -36.05 -5.62
CA ASP A 218 -17.56 -36.66 -6.34
C ASP A 218 -18.51 -37.39 -5.36
N SER A 219 -17.96 -38.10 -4.36
CA SER A 219 -18.76 -38.87 -3.39
C SER A 219 -17.99 -39.13 -2.09
N VAL A 220 -18.71 -39.23 -0.97
CA VAL A 220 -18.17 -39.63 0.34
C VAL A 220 -19.09 -40.71 0.91
N THR A 221 -18.51 -41.81 1.39
CA THR A 221 -19.20 -42.90 2.09
C THR A 221 -18.65 -43.06 3.51
N GLU A 222 -19.13 -44.04 4.26
CA GLU A 222 -18.60 -44.34 5.60
C GLU A 222 -17.15 -44.88 5.57
N ARG A 223 -16.67 -45.30 4.38
CA ARG A 223 -15.38 -45.97 4.20
C ARG A 223 -14.42 -45.23 3.28
N GLU A 224 -14.91 -44.48 2.30
CA GLU A 224 -14.07 -43.90 1.26
C GLU A 224 -14.47 -42.47 0.88
N VAL A 225 -13.47 -41.70 0.48
CA VAL A 225 -13.60 -40.38 -0.15
C VAL A 225 -13.21 -40.55 -1.62
N ILE A 226 -14.11 -40.15 -2.52
CA ILE A 226 -13.93 -40.21 -3.96
C ILE A 226 -13.97 -38.79 -4.50
N GLY A 227 -12.96 -38.42 -5.28
CA GLY A 227 -12.84 -37.10 -5.87
C GLY A 227 -11.88 -37.09 -7.04
N ARG A 228 -11.48 -35.91 -7.48
CA ARG A 228 -10.65 -35.73 -8.68
C ARG A 228 -9.32 -35.10 -8.34
N HIS A 229 -8.30 -35.45 -9.11
CA HIS A 229 -6.99 -34.80 -9.07
C HIS A 229 -6.97 -33.49 -9.85
N SER A 230 -6.08 -32.56 -9.49
CA SER A 230 -5.99 -31.22 -10.09
C SER A 230 -6.16 -31.23 -11.63
N PRO A 231 -6.99 -30.33 -12.19
CA PRO A 231 -7.32 -30.31 -13.61
C PRO A 231 -6.16 -29.79 -14.46
N LEU A 232 -5.21 -29.07 -13.84
CA LEU A 232 -3.98 -28.61 -14.49
C LEU A 232 -3.03 -29.76 -14.84
N THR A 233 -3.27 -30.95 -14.26
CA THR A 233 -2.38 -32.12 -14.44
C THR A 233 -3.11 -33.33 -15.02
N SER A 234 -4.28 -33.72 -14.49
CA SER A 234 -4.93 -34.98 -14.90
C SER A 234 -6.46 -34.95 -14.89
N ASN A 235 -7.09 -34.31 -13.91
CA ASN A 235 -8.53 -34.42 -13.67
C ASN A 235 -9.09 -35.85 -13.47
N ALA A 236 -8.23 -36.84 -13.20
CA ALA A 236 -8.67 -38.23 -13.06
C ALA A 236 -9.38 -38.48 -11.73
N PRO A 237 -10.42 -39.33 -11.70
CA PRO A 237 -11.08 -39.74 -10.47
C PRO A 237 -10.17 -40.66 -9.65
N GLN A 238 -10.12 -40.42 -8.36
CA GLN A 238 -9.32 -41.13 -7.37
C GLN A 238 -10.15 -41.44 -6.13
N ARG A 239 -9.79 -42.50 -5.41
CA ARG A 239 -10.36 -42.84 -4.10
C ARG A 239 -9.29 -43.03 -3.03
N LEU A 240 -9.65 -42.65 -1.81
CA LEU A 240 -8.89 -42.85 -0.58
C LEU A 240 -9.80 -43.39 0.53
N GLU A 241 -9.23 -44.10 1.50
CA GLU A 241 -9.97 -44.71 2.61
C GLU A 241 -10.10 -43.70 3.75
N LEU A 242 -11.33 -43.44 4.19
CA LEU A 242 -11.65 -42.42 5.18
C LEU A 242 -10.94 -42.67 6.52
N GLN A 243 -10.88 -43.93 6.97
CA GLN A 243 -10.20 -44.27 8.23
C GLN A 243 -8.69 -44.11 8.15
N ALA A 244 -8.08 -44.42 7.00
CA ALA A 244 -6.66 -44.20 6.78
C ALA A 244 -6.32 -42.70 6.78
N LEU A 245 -7.17 -41.87 6.17
CA LEU A 245 -7.03 -40.41 6.18
C LEU A 245 -7.10 -39.85 7.62
N LYS A 246 -8.07 -40.30 8.42
CA LYS A 246 -8.19 -39.90 9.84
C LYS A 246 -6.99 -40.37 10.67
N ALA A 247 -6.54 -41.61 10.49
CA ALA A 247 -5.41 -42.17 11.24
C ALA A 247 -4.07 -41.46 10.93
N GLY A 248 -3.92 -40.95 9.70
CA GLY A 248 -2.73 -40.20 9.27
C GLY A 248 -2.75 -38.70 9.63
N SER A 249 -3.79 -38.22 10.31
CA SER A 249 -4.01 -36.79 10.60
C SER A 249 -4.17 -36.55 12.09
N GLU A 250 -3.82 -35.35 12.55
CA GLU A 250 -4.10 -34.95 13.93
C GLU A 250 -5.59 -34.57 14.07
N ALA A 251 -6.24 -35.09 15.11
CA ALA A 251 -7.63 -34.78 15.44
C ALA A 251 -7.67 -33.52 16.30
N GLU A 252 -8.38 -32.51 15.82
CA GLU A 252 -8.62 -31.26 16.51
C GLU A 252 -10.00 -31.28 17.16
N ALA A 253 -10.03 -31.05 18.48
CA ALA A 253 -11.27 -31.01 19.24
C ALA A 253 -11.97 -29.65 19.06
N PHE A 254 -13.31 -29.68 19.11
CA PHE A 254 -14.10 -28.46 19.15
C PHE A 254 -14.29 -27.98 20.59
N VAL A 255 -14.15 -26.67 20.78
CA VAL A 255 -14.37 -25.96 22.05
C VAL A 255 -15.66 -25.17 21.95
N ALA A 256 -16.50 -25.28 22.98
CA ALA A 256 -17.76 -24.54 23.06
C ALA A 256 -17.55 -23.09 23.50
N ILE A 257 -18.25 -22.17 22.83
CA ILE A 257 -18.34 -20.75 23.17
C ILE A 257 -19.82 -20.38 23.08
N GLY A 258 -20.49 -20.34 24.24
CA GLY A 258 -21.95 -20.25 24.26
C GLY A 258 -22.57 -21.44 23.53
N ASP A 259 -23.28 -21.17 22.44
CA ASP A 259 -23.94 -22.15 21.57
C ASP A 259 -23.18 -22.42 20.25
N LEU A 260 -22.00 -21.82 20.05
CA LEU A 260 -21.09 -22.16 18.96
C LEU A 260 -20.02 -23.15 19.40
N TRP A 261 -19.53 -23.95 18.46
CA TRP A 261 -18.41 -24.86 18.63
C TRP A 261 -17.35 -24.56 17.57
N LEU A 262 -16.13 -24.28 18.00
CA LEU A 262 -15.01 -23.95 17.11
C LEU A 262 -13.87 -24.95 17.24
N PRO A 263 -13.10 -25.20 16.18
CA PRO A 263 -11.83 -25.90 16.30
C PRO A 263 -10.91 -25.21 17.32
N GLU A 264 -10.19 -25.98 18.14
CA GLU A 264 -9.33 -25.44 19.21
C GLU A 264 -8.34 -24.37 18.72
N SER A 265 -7.76 -24.52 17.52
CA SER A 265 -6.86 -23.54 16.92
C SER A 265 -7.52 -22.21 16.59
N GLU A 266 -8.80 -22.22 16.18
CA GLU A 266 -9.59 -20.99 16.00
C GLU A 266 -9.94 -20.37 17.35
N TRP A 267 -10.31 -21.19 18.33
CA TRP A 267 -10.57 -20.70 19.68
C TRP A 267 -9.35 -20.01 20.31
N GLN A 268 -8.15 -20.56 20.12
CA GLN A 268 -6.92 -19.95 20.65
C GLN A 268 -6.71 -18.52 20.15
N ARG A 269 -7.18 -18.19 18.92
CA ARG A 269 -7.10 -16.83 18.37
C ARG A 269 -7.94 -15.82 19.17
N TRP A 270 -9.08 -16.23 19.73
CA TRP A 270 -10.01 -15.35 20.44
C TRP A 270 -9.95 -15.48 21.96
N SER A 271 -9.38 -16.56 22.48
CA SER A 271 -9.39 -16.87 23.92
C SER A 271 -8.65 -15.82 24.78
N GLY A 272 -7.63 -15.15 24.24
CA GLY A 272 -6.95 -14.02 24.89
C GLY A 272 -7.87 -12.80 25.03
N ASP A 273 -8.76 -12.63 24.06
CA ASP A 273 -9.71 -11.52 23.96
C ASP A 273 -10.99 -11.77 24.76
N LEU A 274 -11.11 -12.88 25.47
CA LEU A 274 -12.28 -13.17 26.31
C LEU A 274 -11.94 -13.16 27.81
N ARG A 275 -10.96 -12.33 28.18
CA ARG A 275 -10.62 -12.05 29.59
C ARG A 275 -10.94 -10.62 29.96
N ALA A 276 -11.35 -10.42 31.21
CA ALA A 276 -11.45 -9.08 31.77
C ALA A 276 -10.07 -8.43 31.83
N GLN A 277 -10.01 -7.13 31.51
CA GLN A 277 -8.77 -6.37 31.46
C GLN A 277 -8.95 -5.06 32.25
N PRO A 278 -8.03 -4.72 33.16
CA PRO A 278 -8.05 -3.41 33.80
C PRO A 278 -7.70 -2.32 32.79
N LEU A 279 -8.36 -1.17 32.88
CA LEU A 279 -8.03 0.01 32.08
C LEU A 279 -7.20 1.02 32.91
N PRO A 280 -6.37 1.86 32.26
CA PRO A 280 -5.60 2.89 32.95
C PRO A 280 -6.50 3.87 33.73
N SER A 281 -6.16 4.08 34.99
CA SER A 281 -6.84 5.03 35.89
C SER A 281 -5.79 5.75 36.75
N PRO A 282 -5.94 7.06 37.02
CA PRO A 282 -5.03 7.82 37.87
C PRO A 282 -5.01 7.29 39.32
N LEU A 283 -3.94 7.58 40.06
CA LEU A 283 -3.81 7.19 41.46
C LEU A 283 -4.95 7.82 42.30
N GLY A 284 -5.77 6.97 42.91
CA GLY A 284 -6.95 7.41 43.68
C GLY A 284 -8.21 7.62 42.83
N GLY A 285 -8.14 7.42 41.51
CA GLY A 285 -9.29 7.39 40.60
C GLY A 285 -10.11 6.09 40.72
N PRO A 286 -11.22 5.99 39.97
CA PRO A 286 -12.09 4.81 40.01
C PRO A 286 -11.39 3.57 39.43
N ALA A 287 -11.80 2.39 39.88
CA ALA A 287 -11.35 1.14 39.28
C ALA A 287 -12.07 0.92 37.95
N LEU A 288 -11.34 0.91 36.84
CA LEU A 288 -11.87 0.64 35.51
C LEU A 288 -11.50 -0.76 35.05
N GLU A 289 -12.48 -1.50 34.57
CA GLU A 289 -12.31 -2.83 34.01
C GLU A 289 -13.16 -2.96 32.75
N ILE A 290 -12.61 -3.54 31.69
CA ILE A 290 -13.40 -3.95 30.53
C ILE A 290 -13.64 -5.45 30.62
N ARG A 291 -14.92 -5.85 30.60
CA ARG A 291 -15.33 -7.25 30.63
C ARG A 291 -15.82 -7.68 29.25
N PRO A 292 -15.36 -8.82 28.72
CA PRO A 292 -15.83 -9.31 27.43
C PRO A 292 -17.35 -9.50 27.47
N TRP A 293 -18.01 -9.08 26.40
CA TRP A 293 -19.43 -9.29 26.24
C TRP A 293 -19.67 -10.34 25.16
N LEU A 294 -20.55 -11.30 25.45
CA LEU A 294 -21.10 -12.23 24.47
C LEU A 294 -22.62 -12.23 24.61
N PRO A 295 -23.37 -12.27 23.49
CA PRO A 295 -24.82 -12.41 23.53
C PRO A 295 -25.21 -13.79 24.10
N ALA A 296 -26.47 -13.92 24.49
CA ALA A 296 -27.00 -15.19 25.02
C ALA A 296 -26.96 -16.34 23.99
N SER A 297 -27.01 -16.02 22.69
CA SER A 297 -26.90 -16.97 21.58
C SER A 297 -26.15 -16.28 20.44
N LEU A 298 -24.99 -16.83 20.08
CA LEU A 298 -24.21 -16.39 18.92
C LEU A 298 -24.84 -16.96 17.64
N LEU A 299 -25.36 -18.18 17.70
CA LEU A 299 -25.99 -18.85 16.56
C LEU A 299 -27.23 -18.11 16.02
N ALA A 300 -27.95 -17.39 16.88
CA ALA A 300 -29.13 -16.61 16.51
C ALA A 300 -28.82 -15.32 15.73
N LEU A 301 -27.55 -14.90 15.65
CA LEU A 301 -27.16 -13.70 14.91
C LEU A 301 -27.05 -13.97 13.41
N ASP A 302 -27.32 -12.94 12.59
CA ASP A 302 -27.06 -12.96 11.13
C ASP A 302 -25.56 -13.14 10.81
N ASP A 303 -24.71 -12.64 11.70
CA ASP A 303 -23.28 -12.94 11.73
C ASP A 303 -22.89 -13.43 13.15
N PRO A 304 -22.74 -14.75 13.35
CA PRO A 304 -22.40 -15.35 14.64
C PRO A 304 -21.01 -14.95 15.16
N PHE A 305 -20.15 -14.42 14.28
CA PHE A 305 -18.78 -14.03 14.62
C PHE A 305 -18.64 -12.52 14.81
N ALA A 306 -19.65 -11.71 14.50
CA ALA A 306 -19.60 -10.26 14.69
C ALA A 306 -19.16 -9.86 16.12
N PRO A 307 -19.68 -10.46 17.21
CA PRO A 307 -19.21 -10.13 18.57
C PRO A 307 -17.74 -10.46 18.84
N LEU A 308 -17.25 -11.55 18.24
CA LEU A 308 -15.87 -12.03 18.41
C LEU A 308 -14.90 -11.17 17.61
N ARG A 309 -15.30 -10.73 16.39
CA ARG A 309 -14.51 -9.85 15.52
C ARG A 309 -14.51 -8.40 15.98
N ALA A 310 -15.61 -7.91 16.55
CA ALA A 310 -15.71 -6.53 17.02
C ALA A 310 -14.73 -6.23 18.16
N ASN A 311 -14.24 -7.26 18.86
CA ASN A 311 -13.34 -7.15 20.01
C ASN A 311 -13.81 -6.09 21.02
N ARG A 312 -15.11 -6.13 21.37
CA ARG A 312 -15.74 -5.19 22.29
C ARG A 312 -15.97 -5.81 23.66
N GLY A 313 -15.90 -4.97 24.69
CA GLY A 313 -16.26 -5.36 26.04
C GLY A 313 -17.04 -4.27 26.76
N GLU A 314 -17.85 -4.68 27.74
CA GLU A 314 -18.58 -3.78 28.60
C GLU A 314 -17.63 -3.10 29.57
N LEU A 315 -17.74 -1.79 29.71
CA LEU A 315 -17.03 -0.99 30.69
C LEU A 315 -17.67 -1.16 32.08
N TRP A 316 -16.84 -1.48 33.06
CA TRP A 316 -17.18 -1.56 34.47
C TRP A 316 -16.42 -0.49 35.24
N ILE A 317 -17.13 0.27 36.08
CA ILE A 317 -16.60 1.37 36.88
C ILE A 317 -16.87 1.06 38.35
N ASN A 318 -15.82 0.99 39.17
CA ASN A 318 -15.91 0.63 40.59
C ASN A 318 -16.66 -0.68 40.86
N GLY A 319 -16.58 -1.63 39.93
CA GLY A 319 -17.23 -2.93 40.04
C GLY A 319 -18.71 -2.94 39.63
N GLU A 320 -19.25 -1.85 39.10
CA GLU A 320 -20.60 -1.77 38.53
C GLU A 320 -20.55 -1.66 37.00
N ALA A 321 -21.47 -2.34 36.32
CA ALA A 321 -21.61 -2.31 34.87
C ALA A 321 -22.13 -0.93 34.42
N SER A 322 -21.44 -0.30 33.47
CA SER A 322 -21.84 1.01 32.95
C SER A 322 -22.89 0.94 31.83
N GLY A 323 -23.06 -0.23 31.22
CA GLY A 323 -23.87 -0.41 30.00
C GLY A 323 -23.22 0.14 28.72
N LEU A 324 -21.97 0.62 28.80
CA LEU A 324 -21.19 1.08 27.65
C LEU A 324 -20.24 0.00 27.15
N TYR A 325 -20.01 -0.04 25.84
CA TYR A 325 -19.16 -1.02 25.17
C TYR A 325 -18.02 -0.32 24.44
N LEU A 326 -16.79 -0.71 24.76
CA LEU A 326 -15.56 -0.11 24.22
C LEU A 326 -14.81 -1.13 23.37
N SER A 327 -13.96 -0.65 22.46
CA SER A 327 -12.87 -1.46 21.91
C SER A 327 -11.97 -1.97 23.05
N ARG A 328 -11.56 -3.23 22.99
CA ARG A 328 -10.58 -3.79 23.95
C ARG A 328 -9.15 -3.47 23.51
N GLU A 329 -8.93 -3.22 22.22
CA GLU A 329 -7.66 -2.75 21.68
C GLU A 329 -7.56 -1.23 21.86
N ALA A 330 -6.75 -0.81 22.84
CA ALA A 330 -6.41 0.58 23.13
C ALA A 330 -7.60 1.56 23.06
N PRO A 331 -8.61 1.42 23.93
CA PRO A 331 -9.77 2.32 23.93
C PRO A 331 -9.33 3.78 24.11
N PRO A 332 -9.86 4.73 23.33
CA PRO A 332 -9.58 6.14 23.51
C PRO A 332 -10.15 6.63 24.84
N LEU A 333 -9.26 7.00 25.77
CA LEU A 333 -9.58 7.47 27.12
C LEU A 333 -8.80 8.76 27.41
N ALA A 334 -9.47 9.77 27.95
CA ALA A 334 -8.86 11.02 28.35
C ALA A 334 -9.33 11.44 29.75
N TRP A 335 -8.40 11.41 30.71
CA TRP A 335 -8.61 11.93 32.05
C TRP A 335 -8.39 13.45 32.08
N ASN A 336 -9.11 14.14 32.94
CA ASN A 336 -8.74 15.50 33.31
C ASN A 336 -7.58 15.50 34.33
N ASP A 337 -7.00 16.68 34.58
CA ASP A 337 -5.80 16.83 35.40
C ASP A 337 -5.97 16.36 36.86
N ASP A 338 -7.17 16.49 37.44
CA ASP A 338 -7.45 16.05 38.83
C ASP A 338 -7.85 14.57 38.94
N GLY A 339 -8.02 13.88 37.82
CA GLY A 339 -8.43 12.47 37.77
C GLY A 339 -9.87 12.20 38.20
N ARG A 340 -10.71 13.22 38.36
CA ARG A 340 -12.12 13.10 38.80
C ARG A 340 -13.12 13.09 37.65
N ALA A 341 -12.66 13.27 36.41
CA ALA A 341 -13.45 13.15 35.20
C ALA A 341 -12.71 12.39 34.09
N LEU A 342 -13.46 11.62 33.32
CA LEU A 342 -12.98 10.80 32.22
C LEU A 342 -13.87 11.01 31.01
N ALA A 343 -13.26 11.29 29.86
CA ALA A 343 -13.92 11.19 28.58
C ALA A 343 -13.46 9.94 27.85
N LEU A 344 -14.39 9.29 27.13
CA LEU A 344 -14.14 8.02 26.47
C LEU A 344 -15.00 7.86 25.23
N GLN A 345 -14.52 7.06 24.27
CA GLN A 345 -15.29 6.65 23.10
C GLN A 345 -15.92 5.28 23.34
N ALA A 346 -17.26 5.20 23.23
CA ALA A 346 -18.03 4.00 23.51
C ALA A 346 -19.34 3.93 22.71
N ALA A 347 -19.83 2.71 22.51
CA ALA A 347 -21.20 2.48 22.06
C ALA A 347 -22.13 2.22 23.25
N GLY A 348 -23.37 2.71 23.14
CA GLY A 348 -24.45 2.38 24.09
C GLY A 348 -25.05 0.98 23.87
N GLU A 349 -24.68 0.31 22.78
CA GLU A 349 -25.07 -1.05 22.45
C GLU A 349 -23.82 -1.84 22.02
N PRO A 350 -23.78 -3.17 22.26
CA PRO A 350 -22.57 -3.97 22.04
C PRO A 350 -21.99 -3.92 20.63
N LEU A 351 -22.85 -3.82 19.62
CA LEU A 351 -22.47 -3.71 18.20
C LEU A 351 -22.90 -2.36 17.60
N GLY A 352 -23.15 -1.37 18.46
CA GLY A 352 -23.59 -0.04 18.07
C GLY A 352 -22.44 0.85 17.56
N GLN A 353 -22.82 2.05 17.10
CA GLN A 353 -21.84 3.08 16.72
C GLN A 353 -21.24 3.74 17.96
N ASP A 354 -19.95 4.05 17.87
CA ASP A 354 -19.25 4.75 18.93
C ASP A 354 -19.63 6.22 18.99
N THR A 355 -19.83 6.69 20.22
CA THR A 355 -20.11 8.07 20.58
C THR A 355 -19.19 8.47 21.74
N TYR A 356 -19.14 9.76 22.07
CA TYR A 356 -18.32 10.24 23.17
C TYR A 356 -19.13 10.34 24.45
N TRP A 357 -18.53 9.90 25.55
CA TRP A 357 -19.14 9.90 26.87
C TRP A 357 -18.23 10.61 27.86
N LEU A 358 -18.85 11.28 28.82
CA LEU A 358 -18.19 11.91 29.95
C LEU A 358 -18.67 11.22 31.24
N TRP A 359 -17.72 10.70 31.99
CA TRP A 359 -17.90 10.27 33.36
C TRP A 359 -17.33 11.32 34.32
N ARG A 360 -18.07 11.65 35.37
CA ARG A 360 -17.61 12.48 36.51
C ARG A 360 -17.93 11.78 37.81
N GLU A 361 -17.02 11.86 38.78
CA GLU A 361 -17.21 11.26 40.12
C GLU A 361 -18.53 11.72 40.77
N ASP A 362 -18.83 13.02 40.73
CA ASP A 362 -20.01 13.62 41.36
C ASP A 362 -21.27 13.61 40.47
N GLY A 363 -21.14 13.21 39.19
CA GLY A 363 -22.19 13.39 38.17
C GLY A 363 -22.57 12.12 37.39
N GLY A 364 -21.82 11.04 37.56
CA GLY A 364 -22.02 9.81 36.80
C GLY A 364 -21.69 9.95 35.32
N LEU A 365 -22.28 9.07 34.53
CA LEU A 365 -21.99 8.90 33.11
C LEU A 365 -23.05 9.60 32.26
N ARG A 366 -22.61 10.40 31.28
CA ARG A 366 -23.50 11.06 30.31
C ARG A 366 -22.90 11.08 28.91
N ALA A 367 -23.76 11.01 27.89
CA ALA A 367 -23.34 11.17 26.51
C ALA A 367 -22.98 12.64 26.24
N LEU A 368 -21.95 12.84 25.42
CA LEU A 368 -21.61 14.12 24.82
C LEU A 368 -22.24 14.22 23.43
N GLY A 369 -22.38 15.44 22.93
CA GLY A 369 -22.81 15.65 21.56
C GLY A 369 -21.74 15.24 20.55
N ALA A 370 -22.13 15.13 19.28
CA ALA A 370 -21.19 14.77 18.22
C ALA A 370 -20.11 15.85 18.04
N PRO A 371 -18.86 15.47 17.73
CA PRO A 371 -17.82 16.42 17.33
C PRO A 371 -18.18 17.12 16.03
N TRP A 372 -17.40 18.15 15.67
CA TRP A 372 -17.40 18.69 14.33
C TRP A 372 -17.08 17.61 13.29
N SER A 373 -17.70 17.70 12.12
CA SER A 373 -17.44 16.84 10.97
C SER A 373 -17.23 17.69 9.71
N ALA A 374 -16.32 17.25 8.85
CA ALA A 374 -16.00 17.91 7.58
C ALA A 374 -17.16 17.78 6.57
N LEU A 375 -17.33 18.80 5.74
CA LEU A 375 -18.19 18.78 4.56
C LEU A 375 -17.42 18.36 3.29
N PRO A 376 -18.08 17.94 2.20
CA PRO A 376 -17.43 17.39 1.01
C PRO A 376 -16.37 18.28 0.34
N ALA A 377 -16.52 19.61 0.40
CA ALA A 377 -15.59 20.59 -0.20
C ALA A 377 -14.70 21.30 0.83
N GLU A 378 -14.57 20.73 2.03
CA GLU A 378 -13.58 21.11 3.05
C GLU A 378 -12.34 20.20 2.96
N PRO A 379 -11.20 20.59 3.56
CA PRO A 379 -10.03 19.71 3.64
C PRO A 379 -10.40 18.34 4.21
N HIS A 380 -9.99 17.28 3.52
CA HIS A 380 -10.24 15.92 3.95
C HIS A 380 -9.53 15.69 5.28
N ALA A 381 -10.21 15.06 6.24
CA ALA A 381 -9.65 14.82 7.56
C ALA A 381 -9.86 13.37 7.98
N GLY A 382 -8.91 12.84 8.76
CA GLY A 382 -9.11 11.58 9.46
C GLY A 382 -10.22 11.68 10.52
N GLY A 383 -10.51 10.56 11.18
CA GLY A 383 -11.35 10.59 12.38
C GLY A 383 -10.67 11.39 13.50
N PRO A 384 -11.42 12.15 14.32
CA PRO A 384 -10.85 12.92 15.42
C PRO A 384 -10.20 12.00 16.46
N GLU A 385 -8.91 12.20 16.73
CA GLU A 385 -8.15 11.48 17.75
C GLU A 385 -8.39 12.14 19.11
N LEU A 386 -8.86 11.39 20.12
CA LEU A 386 -9.07 11.94 21.46
C LEU A 386 -7.71 12.22 22.15
N LEU A 387 -7.44 13.50 22.46
CA LEU A 387 -6.16 13.93 23.04
C LEU A 387 -6.22 14.23 24.54
N GLY A 388 -7.32 14.81 25.02
CA GLY A 388 -7.36 15.29 26.40
C GLY A 388 -8.72 15.83 26.82
N LEU A 389 -8.94 15.86 28.13
CA LEU A 389 -10.11 16.44 28.77
C LEU A 389 -9.66 17.68 29.55
N GLU A 390 -10.01 18.85 29.05
CA GLU A 390 -9.65 20.16 29.62
C GLU A 390 -10.87 20.81 30.31
N ASP A 391 -10.66 21.92 31.00
CA ASP A 391 -11.74 22.66 31.66
C ASP A 391 -12.79 23.16 30.66
N GLY A 392 -13.92 22.45 30.62
CA GLY A 392 -15.06 22.77 29.76
C GLY A 392 -14.98 22.22 28.35
N TRP A 393 -13.89 21.56 27.96
CA TRP A 393 -13.68 21.06 26.59
C TRP A 393 -13.13 19.64 26.55
N LEU A 394 -13.60 18.89 25.57
CA LEU A 394 -12.97 17.67 25.11
C LEU A 394 -12.14 18.00 23.87
N ARG A 395 -10.84 17.72 23.92
CA ARG A 395 -9.89 18.07 22.88
C ARG A 395 -9.55 16.88 22.00
N PHE A 396 -9.60 17.10 20.70
CA PHE A 396 -9.23 16.12 19.69
C PHE A 396 -8.17 16.66 18.74
N GLY A 397 -7.33 15.77 18.23
CA GLY A 397 -6.42 16.03 17.13
C GLY A 397 -7.10 15.66 15.82
N LEU A 398 -6.98 16.52 14.83
CA LEU A 398 -7.53 16.32 13.50
C LEU A 398 -6.44 16.57 12.46
N ASP A 399 -5.98 15.49 11.86
CA ASP A 399 -5.02 15.53 10.78
C ASP A 399 -5.73 15.77 9.44
N LEU A 400 -5.33 16.84 8.76
CA LEU A 400 -5.89 17.23 7.47
C LEU A 400 -5.02 16.65 6.35
N ALA A 401 -5.65 15.87 5.48
CA ALA A 401 -5.01 15.29 4.31
C ALA A 401 -4.64 16.39 3.30
N GLN A 402 -3.53 16.16 2.61
CA GLN A 402 -2.96 17.14 1.69
C GLN A 402 -3.34 16.81 0.24
N PRO A 403 -3.81 17.80 -0.54
CA PRO A 403 -4.27 17.56 -1.90
C PRO A 403 -3.11 17.14 -2.81
N CYS A 404 -3.31 16.09 -3.60
CA CYS A 404 -2.32 15.51 -4.49
C CYS A 404 -2.80 15.49 -5.93
N LEU A 405 -1.89 15.76 -6.86
CA LEU A 405 -2.16 15.73 -8.28
C LEU A 405 -1.67 14.44 -8.91
N THR A 406 -2.32 14.02 -9.99
CA THR A 406 -1.99 12.77 -10.72
C THR A 406 -0.51 12.66 -11.10
N TYR A 407 0.13 13.79 -11.44
CA TYR A 407 1.55 13.86 -11.84
C TYR A 407 2.39 14.67 -10.85
N GLU A 408 2.06 14.59 -9.56
CA GLU A 408 2.70 15.29 -8.43
C GLU A 408 2.54 16.81 -8.45
N ARG A 409 2.94 17.47 -9.55
CA ARG A 409 2.91 18.93 -9.73
C ARG A 409 1.77 19.43 -10.61
N TYR A 410 1.12 18.56 -11.37
CA TYR A 410 0.01 18.93 -12.24
C TYR A 410 -0.93 17.76 -12.51
N GLY A 411 -2.09 18.02 -13.09
CA GLY A 411 -3.05 16.99 -13.50
C GLY A 411 -4.40 17.16 -12.80
N THR A 412 -5.09 16.05 -12.54
CA THR A 412 -6.37 16.09 -11.81
C THR A 412 -6.12 16.05 -10.31
N LEU A 413 -6.94 16.76 -9.54
CA LEU A 413 -7.02 16.63 -8.10
C LEU A 413 -7.91 15.43 -7.78
N GLY A 414 -7.30 14.24 -7.71
CA GLY A 414 -8.03 12.97 -7.55
C GLY A 414 -7.66 12.17 -6.31
N SER A 415 -6.65 12.60 -5.56
CA SER A 415 -6.17 11.92 -4.37
C SER A 415 -5.73 12.89 -3.28
N TYR A 416 -5.73 12.39 -2.05
CA TYR A 416 -5.27 13.12 -0.87
C TYR A 416 -4.27 12.25 -0.11
N SER A 417 -3.18 12.85 0.34
CA SER A 417 -2.16 12.17 1.14
C SER A 417 -2.45 12.36 2.63
N HIS A 418 -2.50 11.26 3.38
CA HIS A 418 -2.55 11.23 4.85
C HIS A 418 -1.13 11.06 5.45
N SER A 419 -0.13 11.64 4.78
CA SER A 419 1.25 11.74 5.25
C SER A 419 1.86 13.08 4.82
N SER A 420 3.04 13.39 5.34
CA SER A 420 3.83 14.54 4.90
C SER A 420 4.09 14.52 3.39
N LEU A 421 4.20 15.70 2.79
CA LEU A 421 4.55 15.87 1.38
C LEU A 421 5.99 16.36 1.24
N TYR A 422 6.72 15.88 0.23
CA TYR A 422 8.01 16.46 -0.12
C TYR A 422 7.81 17.56 -1.16
N LEU A 423 8.07 18.81 -0.76
CA LEU A 423 7.85 20.00 -1.58
C LEU A 423 9.18 20.62 -1.99
N LEU A 424 9.24 21.17 -3.21
CA LEU A 424 10.45 21.78 -3.75
C LEU A 424 10.76 23.09 -3.01
N HIS A 425 11.76 23.08 -2.14
CA HIS A 425 12.19 24.27 -1.43
C HIS A 425 13.18 25.11 -2.26
N ALA A 426 14.23 24.46 -2.74
CA ALA A 426 15.36 25.16 -3.36
C ALA A 426 15.99 24.33 -4.48
N ARG A 427 16.97 24.93 -5.15
CA ARG A 427 17.88 24.25 -6.06
C ARG A 427 19.30 24.57 -5.64
N ASP A 428 20.22 23.62 -5.79
CA ASP A 428 21.63 23.91 -5.56
C ASP A 428 22.29 24.56 -6.80
N ALA A 429 23.60 24.83 -6.70
CA ALA A 429 24.37 25.47 -7.76
C ALA A 429 24.43 24.66 -9.07
N ASP A 430 24.14 23.34 -9.01
CA ASP A 430 24.08 22.47 -10.18
C ASP A 430 22.64 22.29 -10.70
N ASP A 431 21.70 23.16 -10.28
CA ASP A 431 20.26 23.12 -10.60
C ASP A 431 19.52 21.90 -10.03
N ARG A 432 20.13 21.16 -9.10
CA ARG A 432 19.51 19.96 -8.53
C ARG A 432 18.38 20.33 -7.57
N PRO A 433 17.18 19.74 -7.72
CA PRO A 433 16.07 20.04 -6.83
C PRO A 433 16.39 19.56 -5.40
N ARG A 434 16.12 20.44 -4.44
CA ARG A 434 16.17 20.17 -3.01
C ARG A 434 14.75 20.18 -2.48
N TRP A 435 14.36 19.02 -1.98
CA TRP A 435 13.05 18.76 -1.44
C TRP A 435 13.10 18.88 0.08
N ARG A 436 12.04 19.42 0.65
CA ARG A 436 11.85 19.48 2.10
C ARG A 436 10.50 18.88 2.44
N GLU A 437 10.47 18.13 3.53
CA GLU A 437 9.23 17.61 4.09
C GLU A 437 8.37 18.78 4.59
N ALA A 438 7.13 18.82 4.13
CA ALA A 438 6.09 19.69 4.63
C ALA A 438 5.17 18.87 5.54
N ASP A 439 5.17 19.25 6.82
CA ASP A 439 4.39 18.60 7.85
C ASP A 439 2.91 18.59 7.49
N MET A 440 2.25 17.51 7.89
CA MET A 440 0.82 17.38 7.68
C MET A 440 0.07 18.42 8.54
N PRO A 441 -0.85 19.22 7.94
CA PRO A 441 -1.58 20.23 8.68
C PRO A 441 -2.50 19.58 9.74
N ARG A 442 -2.41 20.08 10.97
CA ARG A 442 -3.20 19.58 12.10
C ARG A 442 -4.06 20.68 12.71
N LEU A 443 -5.31 20.34 13.00
CA LEU A 443 -6.22 21.13 13.82
C LEU A 443 -6.41 20.46 15.18
N ASP A 444 -6.52 21.27 16.23
CA ASP A 444 -7.15 20.84 17.47
C ASP A 444 -8.64 21.17 17.40
N LEU A 445 -9.49 20.16 17.57
CA LEU A 445 -10.92 20.30 17.73
C LEU A 445 -11.27 20.37 19.22
N LEU A 446 -12.04 21.38 19.61
CA LEU A 446 -12.56 21.52 20.97
C LEU A 446 -14.08 21.33 20.93
N LEU A 447 -14.55 20.21 21.48
CA LEU A 447 -15.96 19.93 21.71
C LEU A 447 -16.33 20.41 23.12
N PRO A 448 -17.34 21.27 23.30
CA PRO A 448 -17.71 21.72 24.64
C PRO A 448 -18.34 20.56 25.42
N LEU A 449 -18.01 20.45 26.71
CA LEU A 449 -18.61 19.44 27.57
C LEU A 449 -20.10 19.72 27.81
N ASP A 450 -20.51 20.98 27.80
CA ASP A 450 -21.86 21.44 28.05
C ASP A 450 -22.28 22.44 26.95
N GLY A 451 -23.52 22.33 26.45
CA GLY A 451 -24.06 23.25 25.45
C GLY A 451 -24.28 22.63 24.06
N ALA A 452 -24.22 23.46 23.03
CA ALA A 452 -24.39 23.01 21.64
C ALA A 452 -23.21 22.15 21.19
N ALA A 453 -23.46 21.19 20.31
CA ALA A 453 -22.45 20.29 19.74
C ALA A 453 -22.43 20.40 18.21
N GLY A 454 -21.64 19.54 17.56
CA GLY A 454 -21.43 19.60 16.12
C GLY A 454 -20.72 20.88 15.70
N ARG A 455 -20.85 21.25 14.42
CA ARG A 455 -20.17 22.41 13.84
C ARG A 455 -20.42 23.73 14.60
N PRO A 456 -21.65 24.09 15.02
CA PRO A 456 -21.91 25.36 15.71
C PRO A 456 -21.38 25.42 17.15
N GLY A 457 -21.19 24.26 17.79
CA GLY A 457 -20.74 24.17 19.17
C GLY A 457 -19.24 24.06 19.34
N CYS A 458 -18.55 23.51 18.33
CA CYS A 458 -17.12 23.23 18.41
C CYS A 458 -16.28 24.44 17.99
N LEU A 459 -15.05 24.49 18.53
CA LEU A 459 -13.99 25.37 18.05
C LEU A 459 -12.91 24.54 17.36
N LEU A 460 -12.28 25.11 16.34
CA LEU A 460 -11.13 24.52 15.67
C LEU A 460 -9.93 25.44 15.86
N GLN A 461 -8.77 24.88 16.18
CA GLN A 461 -7.54 25.65 16.43
C GLN A 461 -6.38 25.16 15.59
N SER A 462 -5.58 26.07 15.04
CA SER A 462 -4.36 25.72 14.32
C SER A 462 -3.32 25.12 15.26
N ALA A 463 -2.28 24.51 14.69
CA ALA A 463 -0.99 24.39 15.35
C ALA A 463 -0.53 25.75 15.93
N PRO A 464 0.21 25.76 17.04
CA PRO A 464 0.65 27.00 17.67
C PRO A 464 1.66 27.72 16.78
N LEU A 465 1.53 29.05 16.74
CA LEU A 465 2.54 29.94 16.17
C LEU A 465 3.74 30.06 17.12
N ALA A 466 4.82 30.69 16.66
CA ALA A 466 6.07 30.81 17.42
C ALA A 466 5.91 31.57 18.75
N ASP A 467 4.89 32.43 18.88
CA ASP A 467 4.54 33.14 20.11
C ASP A 467 3.59 32.34 21.03
N GLY A 468 3.24 31.11 20.66
CA GLY A 468 2.33 30.22 21.38
C GLY A 468 0.85 30.47 21.09
N SER A 469 0.51 31.52 20.34
CA SER A 469 -0.88 31.79 19.95
C SER A 469 -1.39 30.77 18.93
N ARG A 470 -2.70 30.55 18.91
CA ARG A 470 -3.38 29.68 17.95
C ARG A 470 -4.46 30.47 17.23
N ALA A 471 -4.56 30.26 15.92
CA ALA A 471 -5.71 30.75 15.18
C ALA A 471 -6.92 29.89 15.53
N VAL A 472 -8.06 30.52 15.76
CA VAL A 472 -9.31 29.88 16.17
C VAL A 472 -10.38 30.13 15.11
N TRP A 473 -10.95 29.06 14.58
CA TRP A 473 -12.09 29.09 13.67
C TRP A 473 -13.37 28.83 14.47
N GLU A 474 -14.30 29.77 14.35
CA GLU A 474 -15.64 29.70 14.92
C GLU A 474 -16.63 29.56 13.74
N TRP A 475 -17.40 28.48 13.71
CA TRP A 475 -18.37 28.24 12.65
C TRP A 475 -19.43 29.34 12.63
N LEU A 476 -19.76 29.85 11.44
CA LEU A 476 -20.80 30.87 11.25
C LEU A 476 -22.04 30.27 10.58
N ARG A 477 -21.83 29.53 9.50
CA ARG A 477 -22.87 28.94 8.64
C ARG A 477 -22.23 27.97 7.66
N ASP A 478 -23.01 27.07 7.10
CA ASP A 478 -22.63 26.35 5.88
C ASP A 478 -23.08 27.17 4.65
N ASP A 479 -22.50 26.87 3.49
CA ASP A 479 -22.93 27.44 2.22
C ASP A 479 -24.32 26.93 1.79
N GLN A 480 -24.85 27.49 0.71
CA GLN A 480 -26.17 27.12 0.16
C GLN A 480 -26.27 25.68 -0.34
N GLU A 481 -25.16 25.04 -0.72
CA GLU A 481 -25.14 23.66 -1.24
C GLU A 481 -24.76 22.64 -0.15
N ALA A 482 -24.50 23.09 1.08
CA ALA A 482 -23.99 22.32 2.21
C ALA A 482 -22.66 21.59 1.90
N GLU A 483 -21.81 22.19 1.06
CA GLU A 483 -20.53 21.61 0.65
C GLU A 483 -19.35 22.17 1.46
N ARG A 484 -19.45 23.39 1.99
CA ARG A 484 -18.38 24.07 2.74
C ARG A 484 -18.91 24.94 3.88
N GLY A 485 -18.16 25.03 4.98
CA GLY A 485 -18.41 25.96 6.08
C GLY A 485 -17.73 27.31 5.89
N ALA A 486 -18.43 28.37 6.32
CA ALA A 486 -17.87 29.69 6.54
C ALA A 486 -17.54 29.86 8.03
N TYR A 487 -16.32 30.34 8.31
CA TYR A 487 -15.82 30.50 9.67
C TYR A 487 -15.36 31.94 9.93
N ALA A 488 -15.60 32.43 11.14
CA ALA A 488 -14.87 33.58 11.66
C ALA A 488 -13.50 33.11 12.14
N LEU A 489 -12.46 33.90 11.86
CA LEU A 489 -11.09 33.58 12.25
C LEU A 489 -10.58 34.61 13.26
N ARG A 490 -9.98 34.13 14.34
CA ARG A 490 -9.39 34.96 15.39
C ARG A 490 -8.00 34.47 15.77
N LEU A 491 -7.07 35.38 16.00
CA LEU A 491 -5.76 35.11 16.58
C LEU A 491 -5.59 35.93 17.87
N GLY A 492 -5.67 35.26 19.02
CA GLY A 492 -5.71 35.95 20.32
C GLY A 492 -6.95 36.85 20.43
N ASP A 493 -6.76 38.14 20.64
CA ASP A 493 -7.84 39.15 20.64
C ASP A 493 -8.13 39.72 19.25
N TRP A 494 -7.32 39.40 18.23
CA TRP A 494 -7.49 39.90 16.88
C TRP A 494 -8.50 39.07 16.10
N ARG A 495 -9.70 39.60 15.89
CA ARG A 495 -10.66 39.03 14.93
C ARG A 495 -10.34 39.54 13.52
N LEU A 496 -10.16 38.63 12.58
CA LEU A 496 -9.92 38.97 11.18
C LEU A 496 -11.25 39.32 10.49
N ASP A 497 -11.21 40.35 9.64
CA ASP A 497 -12.36 40.72 8.82
C ASP A 497 -12.59 39.69 7.70
N GLY A 498 -13.86 39.32 7.49
CA GLY A 498 -14.28 38.39 6.44
C GLY A 498 -14.66 37.00 6.96
N GLU A 499 -15.00 36.13 6.01
CA GLU A 499 -15.31 34.72 6.23
C GLU A 499 -14.16 33.87 5.66
N TRP A 500 -13.80 32.80 6.36
CA TRP A 500 -12.60 31.99 6.09
C TRP A 500 -12.95 30.51 5.93
N THR A 501 -12.16 29.78 5.15
CA THR A 501 -12.21 28.31 5.10
C THR A 501 -11.29 27.70 6.16
N LEU A 502 -11.31 26.37 6.28
CA LEU A 502 -10.36 25.62 7.10
C LEU A 502 -9.04 25.33 6.40
N ASP A 503 -8.90 25.65 5.11
CA ASP A 503 -7.64 25.39 4.40
C ASP A 503 -6.60 26.45 4.76
N HIS A 504 -5.59 26.02 5.50
CA HIS A 504 -4.58 26.88 6.10
C HIS A 504 -3.22 26.20 6.20
N ARG A 505 -2.13 26.96 6.23
CA ARG A 505 -0.78 26.44 6.52
C ARG A 505 -0.03 27.38 7.46
N VAL A 506 0.47 26.85 8.56
CA VAL A 506 1.42 27.55 9.44
C VAL A 506 2.80 27.45 8.80
N SER A 507 3.51 28.57 8.71
CA SER A 507 4.89 28.58 8.21
C SER A 507 5.82 27.81 9.15
N ASP A 508 6.85 27.18 8.60
CA ASP A 508 7.92 26.51 9.34
C ASP A 508 8.62 27.39 10.41
N CYS A 509 8.73 28.70 10.20
CA CYS A 509 9.25 29.64 11.20
C CYS A 509 8.24 30.01 12.31
N GLY A 510 6.99 29.52 12.21
CA GLY A 510 5.89 29.78 13.13
C GLY A 510 5.38 31.23 13.16
N ARG A 511 5.89 32.13 12.31
CA ARG A 511 5.48 33.54 12.28
C ARG A 511 4.25 33.79 11.39
N TYR A 512 4.14 33.06 10.29
CA TYR A 512 3.14 33.32 9.27
C TYR A 512 2.08 32.23 9.23
N LEU A 513 0.86 32.63 8.87
CA LEU A 513 -0.27 31.74 8.63
C LEU A 513 -0.88 32.08 7.27
N ALA A 514 -0.81 31.15 6.33
CA ALA A 514 -1.52 31.23 5.06
C ALA A 514 -2.95 30.71 5.25
N VAL A 515 -3.95 31.47 4.79
CA VAL A 515 -5.38 31.15 4.90
C VAL A 515 -6.13 31.49 3.63
N VAL A 516 -7.12 30.66 3.29
CA VAL A 516 -7.99 30.84 2.13
C VAL A 516 -9.30 31.51 2.55
N ALA A 517 -9.68 32.58 1.85
CA ALA A 517 -10.95 33.24 2.09
C ALA A 517 -12.12 32.37 1.63
N PHE A 518 -13.21 32.39 2.40
CA PHE A 518 -14.43 31.68 2.05
C PHE A 518 -15.04 32.26 0.76
N ALA A 519 -15.60 31.37 -0.05
CA ALA A 519 -16.41 31.69 -1.21
C ALA A 519 -17.69 30.86 -1.14
N GLU A 520 -18.83 31.54 -1.31
CA GLU A 520 -20.16 30.91 -1.26
C GLU A 520 -20.31 29.92 -2.40
N ALA A 521 -20.56 28.64 -2.10
CA ALA A 521 -20.91 27.67 -3.13
C ALA A 521 -22.09 28.22 -3.97
N PRO A 522 -22.02 28.10 -5.29
CA PRO A 522 -21.12 27.20 -6.03
C PRO A 522 -19.79 27.86 -6.49
N THR A 523 -19.38 28.97 -5.85
CA THR A 523 -18.18 29.75 -6.17
C THR A 523 -16.93 29.07 -5.61
N LEU A 524 -15.87 29.05 -6.43
CA LEU A 524 -14.59 28.49 -6.06
C LEU A 524 -13.82 29.45 -5.13
N PRO A 525 -13.12 28.96 -4.10
CA PRO A 525 -12.20 29.76 -3.30
C PRO A 525 -11.11 30.34 -4.21
N GLN A 526 -10.87 31.65 -4.10
CA GLN A 526 -9.97 32.32 -5.04
C GLN A 526 -8.97 33.31 -4.46
N ARG A 527 -9.01 33.54 -3.15
CA ARG A 527 -8.20 34.57 -2.49
C ARG A 527 -7.37 33.96 -1.38
N LEU A 528 -6.06 34.14 -1.50
CA LEU A 528 -5.07 33.81 -0.47
C LEU A 528 -4.78 35.05 0.37
N ALA A 529 -4.78 34.90 1.69
CA ALA A 529 -4.21 35.88 2.60
C ALA A 529 -3.10 35.25 3.44
N ILE A 530 -2.09 36.05 3.75
CA ILE A 530 -0.95 35.67 4.57
C ILE A 530 -0.94 36.60 5.78
N LEU A 531 -1.13 35.99 6.94
CA LEU A 531 -1.14 36.66 8.23
C LEU A 531 0.27 36.64 8.82
N ASP A 532 0.75 37.80 9.26
CA ASP A 532 1.95 37.96 10.07
C ASP A 532 1.52 38.16 11.53
N SER A 533 1.74 37.14 12.38
CA SER A 533 1.30 37.19 13.77
C SER A 533 2.04 38.24 14.60
N ARG A 534 3.32 38.45 14.29
CA ARG A 534 4.18 39.39 15.02
C ARG A 534 3.77 40.83 14.76
N GLU A 535 3.52 41.18 13.50
CA GLU A 535 3.14 42.54 13.10
C GLU A 535 1.62 42.76 13.15
N ARG A 536 0.84 41.71 13.44
CA ARG A 536 -0.64 41.69 13.40
C ARG A 536 -1.17 42.29 12.09
N ARG A 537 -0.59 41.82 10.98
CA ARG A 537 -0.88 42.30 9.63
C ARG A 537 -1.41 41.17 8.76
N LEU A 538 -2.40 41.49 7.94
CA LEU A 538 -2.97 40.59 6.94
C LEU A 538 -2.65 41.14 5.55
N GLU A 539 -1.94 40.35 4.74
CA GLU A 539 -1.58 40.70 3.37
C GLU A 539 -2.30 39.78 2.38
N TRP A 540 -2.91 40.36 1.35
CA TRP A 540 -3.59 39.62 0.31
C TRP A 540 -2.66 39.40 -0.88
N LEU A 541 -2.69 38.20 -1.45
CA LEU A 541 -2.14 37.99 -2.78
C LEU A 541 -2.94 38.85 -3.78
N ALA A 542 -2.23 39.60 -4.62
CA ALA A 542 -2.86 40.52 -5.57
C ALA A 542 -3.62 39.76 -6.66
N GLU A 543 -3.03 38.67 -7.15
CA GLU A 543 -3.62 37.83 -8.20
C GLU A 543 -4.60 36.80 -7.60
N PRO A 544 -5.86 36.74 -8.07
CA PRO A 544 -6.79 35.68 -7.67
C PRO A 544 -6.41 34.35 -8.35
N LEU A 545 -6.66 33.23 -7.67
CA LEU A 545 -6.32 31.88 -8.13
C LEU A 545 -7.56 31.00 -8.10
N ALA A 546 -8.05 30.49 -9.23
CA ALA A 546 -9.28 29.67 -9.23
C ALA A 546 -9.11 28.36 -8.45
N ASP A 547 -10.12 28.02 -7.64
CA ASP A 547 -10.18 26.82 -6.81
C ASP A 547 -8.86 26.52 -6.09
N LEU A 548 -8.50 27.42 -5.19
CA LEU A 548 -7.26 27.41 -4.45
C LEU A 548 -7.26 26.32 -3.36
N HIS A 549 -6.23 25.47 -3.39
CA HIS A 549 -5.94 24.49 -2.33
C HIS A 549 -4.50 24.62 -1.85
N LEU A 550 -4.26 24.70 -0.54
CA LEU A 550 -2.91 24.79 0.00
C LEU A 550 -2.26 23.40 0.10
N GLN A 551 -0.93 23.34 -0.01
CA GLN A 551 -0.14 22.14 0.22
C GLN A 551 0.80 22.32 1.41
N GLY A 552 1.58 23.41 1.47
CA GLY A 552 2.54 23.62 2.56
C GLY A 552 3.02 25.06 2.65
N PHE A 553 3.69 25.41 3.76
CA PHE A 553 4.33 26.71 3.94
C PHE A 553 5.74 26.51 4.52
N ILE A 554 6.69 26.30 3.63
CA ILE A 554 8.07 25.94 3.96
C ILE A 554 9.03 27.00 3.44
N ASP A 555 10.05 27.35 4.24
CA ASP A 555 11.12 28.26 3.87
C ASP A 555 10.65 29.58 3.23
N GLY A 556 9.62 30.17 3.82
CA GLY A 556 9.05 31.42 3.33
C GLY A 556 8.31 31.31 1.98
N GLN A 557 7.96 30.11 1.54
CA GLN A 557 7.17 29.85 0.33
C GLN A 557 5.87 29.12 0.67
N VAL A 558 4.74 29.67 0.24
CA VAL A 558 3.44 28.98 0.27
C VAL A 558 3.31 28.16 -1.00
N HIS A 559 3.21 26.85 -0.84
CA HIS A 559 2.91 25.89 -1.91
C HIS A 559 1.41 25.66 -1.98
N LEU A 560 0.85 25.76 -3.18
CA LEU A 560 -0.58 25.68 -3.42
C LEU A 560 -0.87 25.04 -4.78
N LEU A 561 -2.11 24.61 -4.96
CA LEU A 561 -2.68 24.14 -6.22
C LEU A 561 -3.77 25.12 -6.65
N HIS A 562 -3.90 25.31 -7.96
CA HIS A 562 -5.00 26.10 -8.51
C HIS A 562 -5.44 25.56 -9.87
N LEU A 563 -6.71 25.78 -10.18
CA LEU A 563 -7.37 25.36 -11.41
C LEU A 563 -6.89 26.23 -12.58
N LEU A 564 -6.44 25.59 -13.66
CA LEU A 564 -6.05 26.27 -14.89
C LEU A 564 -6.95 25.95 -16.09
N GLY A 565 -7.70 24.84 -16.02
CA GLY A 565 -8.62 24.47 -17.09
C GLY A 565 -9.30 23.12 -16.87
N ARG A 566 -9.84 22.52 -17.93
CA ARG A 566 -10.44 21.18 -17.90
C ARG A 566 -10.26 20.42 -19.22
N ASN A 567 -10.23 19.10 -19.14
CA ASN A 567 -10.09 18.16 -20.26
C ASN A 567 -11.38 17.37 -20.45
N ALA A 568 -11.72 17.07 -21.70
CA ALA A 568 -12.81 16.16 -21.98
C ALA A 568 -12.43 14.76 -21.46
N TYR A 569 -13.33 14.13 -20.73
CA TYR A 569 -13.12 12.80 -20.19
C TYR A 569 -13.00 11.79 -21.34
N GLN A 570 -11.94 10.99 -21.32
CA GLN A 570 -11.75 9.86 -22.23
C GLN A 570 -11.78 8.57 -21.40
N PRO A 571 -12.76 7.67 -21.61
CA PRO A 571 -12.81 6.40 -20.89
C PRO A 571 -11.51 5.62 -21.13
N PRO A 572 -10.90 5.04 -20.08
CA PRO A 572 -9.70 4.22 -20.25
C PRO A 572 -10.02 2.98 -21.10
N GLY A 573 -9.36 2.88 -22.27
CA GLY A 573 -9.45 1.74 -23.20
C GLY A 573 -8.41 0.65 -22.96
N GLY A 574 -7.41 0.93 -22.11
CA GLY A 574 -6.29 0.05 -21.79
C GLY A 574 -5.21 0.78 -20.96
N PRO A 575 -4.09 0.10 -20.62
CA PRO A 575 -2.99 0.73 -19.90
C PRO A 575 -2.41 1.92 -20.69
N GLY A 576 -2.41 3.11 -20.09
CA GLY A 576 -1.86 4.33 -20.71
C GLY A 576 -2.80 5.08 -21.67
N GLU A 577 -3.99 4.56 -21.94
CA GLU A 577 -5.03 5.27 -22.70
C GLU A 577 -6.02 5.95 -21.74
N GLY A 578 -6.31 7.23 -21.98
CA GLY A 578 -7.15 8.06 -21.10
C GLY A 578 -6.37 9.08 -20.25
N ASP A 579 -5.08 9.29 -20.54
CA ASP A 579 -4.23 10.27 -19.86
C ASP A 579 -4.14 11.61 -20.65
N PRO A 580 -4.94 12.63 -20.29
CA PRO A 580 -4.86 13.95 -20.91
C PRO A 580 -3.65 14.78 -20.45
N GLY A 581 -2.83 14.28 -19.51
CA GLY A 581 -1.80 15.04 -18.80
C GLY A 581 -0.49 15.26 -19.56
N LEU A 582 -0.30 14.62 -20.71
CA LEU A 582 1.03 14.53 -21.33
C LEU A 582 1.65 15.90 -21.66
N LEU A 583 0.93 16.91 -22.15
CA LEU A 583 1.54 18.23 -22.48
C LEU A 583 1.32 19.34 -21.43
N ARG A 584 0.94 19.00 -20.19
CA ARG A 584 0.45 19.98 -19.20
C ARG A 584 -0.68 20.87 -19.73
N ARG A 585 -1.69 20.29 -20.37
CA ARG A 585 -2.76 21.05 -21.02
C ARG A 585 -4.15 20.56 -20.70
N PHE A 586 -5.07 21.48 -20.96
CA PHE A 586 -6.51 21.36 -20.83
C PHE A 586 -7.16 21.66 -22.18
N ASP A 587 -8.29 21.01 -22.46
CA ASP A 587 -9.08 21.24 -23.67
C ASP A 587 -9.75 22.62 -23.67
N GLU A 588 -10.17 23.06 -22.49
CA GLU A 588 -10.73 24.39 -22.24
C GLU A 588 -9.93 25.09 -21.15
N GLY A 589 -9.44 26.30 -21.45
CA GLY A 589 -8.76 27.14 -20.49
C GLY A 589 -9.71 27.85 -19.55
N LEU A 590 -9.18 28.21 -18.39
CA LEU A 590 -9.91 28.99 -17.41
C LEU A 590 -10.43 30.31 -18.03
N PRO A 591 -11.74 30.60 -17.93
CA PRO A 591 -12.31 31.85 -18.47
C PRO A 591 -11.95 33.05 -17.59
N GLU A 592 -12.53 34.22 -17.85
CA GLU A 592 -12.39 35.39 -16.97
C GLU A 592 -12.92 35.09 -15.54
N PRO A 593 -12.38 35.74 -14.49
CA PRO A 593 -12.72 35.45 -13.08
C PRO A 593 -14.22 35.39 -12.76
N GLY A 594 -15.04 36.20 -13.41
CA GLY A 594 -16.49 36.20 -13.22
C GLY A 594 -17.20 34.91 -13.67
N ALA A 595 -16.55 34.04 -14.43
CA ALA A 595 -17.10 32.80 -14.97
C ALA A 595 -16.45 31.53 -14.38
N TRP A 596 -15.48 31.66 -13.46
CA TRP A 596 -14.80 30.51 -12.84
C TRP A 596 -15.76 29.57 -12.13
N HIS A 597 -16.77 30.14 -11.48
CA HIS A 597 -17.89 29.43 -10.86
C HIS A 597 -18.47 28.31 -11.75
N ALA A 598 -19.01 28.68 -12.92
CA ALA A 598 -19.67 27.74 -13.81
C ALA A 598 -18.67 26.75 -14.42
N PHE A 599 -17.42 27.16 -14.53
CA PHE A 599 -16.33 26.36 -15.07
C PHE A 599 -15.87 25.25 -14.11
N GLY A 600 -15.81 25.56 -12.80
CA GLY A 600 -15.35 24.66 -11.74
C GLY A 600 -16.37 23.61 -11.29
N ARG A 601 -17.62 23.69 -11.75
CA ARG A 601 -18.63 22.67 -11.43
C ARG A 601 -18.23 21.30 -12.00
N PHE A 602 -18.44 20.26 -11.19
CA PHE A 602 -18.23 18.88 -11.60
C PHE A 602 -19.16 18.51 -12.76
N HIS A 603 -18.63 17.75 -13.72
CA HIS A 603 -19.38 17.20 -14.85
C HIS A 603 -18.73 15.88 -15.29
N ASP A 604 -19.53 14.85 -15.56
CA ASP A 604 -19.02 13.51 -15.90
C ASP A 604 -18.12 13.52 -17.15
N ASP A 605 -18.46 14.36 -18.12
CA ASP A 605 -17.70 14.54 -19.37
C ASP A 605 -16.40 15.36 -19.21
N TRP A 606 -16.11 15.93 -18.04
CA TRP A 606 -14.95 16.82 -17.85
C TRP A 606 -14.10 16.41 -16.66
N ARG A 607 -12.79 16.67 -16.79
CA ARG A 607 -11.81 16.52 -15.70
C ARG A 607 -11.05 17.82 -15.54
N HIS A 608 -11.11 18.41 -14.35
CA HIS A 608 -10.38 19.63 -14.02
C HIS A 608 -8.87 19.40 -14.04
N TYR A 609 -8.14 20.42 -14.46
CA TYR A 609 -6.69 20.44 -14.55
C TYR A 609 -6.12 21.49 -13.60
N TYR A 610 -5.35 21.02 -12.64
CA TYR A 610 -4.66 21.82 -11.63
C TYR A 610 -3.15 21.80 -11.88
N GLU A 611 -2.48 22.85 -11.41
CA GLU A 611 -1.03 22.92 -11.35
C GLU A 611 -0.57 23.46 -9.99
N GLN A 612 0.58 22.99 -9.54
CA GLN A 612 1.25 23.47 -8.34
C GLN A 612 1.91 24.82 -8.62
N ALA A 613 1.61 25.79 -7.79
CA ALA A 613 2.18 27.12 -7.76
C ALA A 613 2.88 27.40 -6.42
N ARG A 614 3.71 28.44 -6.41
CA ARG A 614 4.41 28.91 -5.21
C ARG A 614 4.24 30.41 -5.06
N VAL A 615 4.02 30.87 -3.83
CA VAL A 615 3.93 32.28 -3.47
C VAL A 615 5.04 32.60 -2.48
N ALA A 616 5.80 33.66 -2.73
CA ALA A 616 6.93 34.08 -1.91
C ALA A 616 6.93 35.60 -1.73
N PHE A 617 7.58 36.08 -0.67
CA PHE A 617 7.76 37.50 -0.42
C PHE A 617 8.94 38.04 -1.25
N ASP A 618 8.68 39.02 -2.12
CA ASP A 618 9.71 39.60 -3.01
C ASP A 618 10.52 40.75 -2.37
N GLY A 619 10.29 41.03 -1.08
CA GLY A 619 10.82 42.18 -0.35
C GLY A 619 9.81 43.32 -0.17
N THR A 620 8.73 43.33 -0.96
CA THR A 620 7.66 44.34 -0.90
C THR A 620 6.28 43.75 -0.66
N ALA A 621 5.96 42.64 -1.32
CA ALA A 621 4.67 41.96 -1.23
C ALA A 621 4.83 40.47 -1.49
N TRP A 622 3.83 39.70 -1.06
CA TRP A 622 3.70 38.31 -1.46
C TRP A 622 3.23 38.22 -2.91
N ARG A 623 3.97 37.47 -3.74
CA ARG A 623 3.67 37.31 -5.17
C ARG A 623 3.83 35.86 -5.61
N LEU A 624 3.11 35.53 -6.68
CA LEU A 624 3.29 34.26 -7.38
C LEU A 624 4.71 34.18 -7.97
N CYS A 625 5.43 33.11 -7.65
CA CYS A 625 6.72 32.82 -8.24
C CYS A 625 6.55 32.48 -9.74
N PRO A 626 7.47 32.91 -10.61
CA PRO A 626 7.44 32.55 -12.02
C PRO A 626 7.40 31.02 -12.23
N ALA A 627 6.51 30.56 -13.10
CA ALA A 627 6.39 29.15 -13.44
C ALA A 627 7.65 28.62 -14.15
N SER A 628 8.20 29.42 -15.07
CA SER A 628 9.41 29.09 -15.83
C SER A 628 10.61 29.92 -15.38
N ARG A 629 11.76 29.28 -15.24
CA ARG A 629 13.04 29.94 -14.95
C ARG A 629 13.87 30.18 -16.21
N TRP A 630 14.66 31.24 -16.25
CA TRP A 630 15.63 31.46 -17.31
C TRP A 630 16.96 30.83 -16.92
N LEU A 631 17.56 30.07 -17.84
CA LEU A 631 18.83 29.39 -17.60
C LEU A 631 19.96 30.12 -18.32
N ASP A 632 21.04 30.36 -17.58
CA ASP A 632 22.30 30.90 -18.13
C ASP A 632 23.29 29.78 -18.52
N ALA A 633 22.96 28.53 -18.21
CA ALA A 633 23.78 27.35 -18.48
C ALA A 633 22.91 26.18 -18.97
N PRO A 634 23.51 25.20 -19.67
CA PRO A 634 22.82 23.98 -20.07
C PRO A 634 22.17 23.27 -18.87
N PRO A 635 20.89 22.86 -18.95
CA PRO A 635 20.26 22.03 -17.92
C PRO A 635 21.03 20.71 -17.74
N ARG A 636 20.95 20.18 -16.52
CA ARG A 636 21.61 18.95 -16.09
C ARG A 636 20.63 17.78 -16.11
N PRO A 637 21.10 16.51 -15.96
CA PRO A 637 20.23 15.34 -15.95
C PRO A 637 19.09 15.40 -14.94
N TRP A 638 19.26 16.12 -13.84
CA TRP A 638 18.30 16.28 -12.75
C TRP A 638 17.54 17.62 -12.77
N SER A 639 17.70 18.43 -13.82
CA SER A 639 16.96 19.69 -13.96
C SER A 639 15.48 19.39 -14.21
N ASP A 640 14.62 19.67 -13.23
CA ASP A 640 13.17 19.47 -13.31
C ASP A 640 12.40 20.81 -13.40
N GLY A 641 11.07 20.74 -13.52
CA GLY A 641 10.23 21.93 -13.67
C GLY A 641 10.46 22.68 -14.99
N ASP A 642 9.87 23.87 -15.12
CA ASP A 642 9.88 24.59 -16.39
C ASP A 642 11.07 25.53 -16.48
N PHE A 643 11.68 25.59 -17.66
CA PHE A 643 12.84 26.44 -17.90
C PHE A 643 12.93 26.93 -19.34
N VAL A 644 13.57 28.08 -19.55
CA VAL A 644 13.87 28.66 -20.85
C VAL A 644 15.38 28.73 -21.01
N LEU A 645 15.90 28.04 -22.02
CA LEU A 645 17.30 28.07 -22.43
C LEU A 645 17.44 28.93 -23.71
N PRO A 646 17.90 30.19 -23.61
CA PRO A 646 18.09 31.05 -24.77
C PRO A 646 19.21 30.54 -25.67
N SER A 647 19.08 30.72 -26.99
CA SER A 647 20.20 30.49 -27.90
C SER A 647 21.24 31.61 -27.81
N VAL A 648 22.47 31.34 -28.23
CA VAL A 648 23.54 32.33 -28.23
C VAL A 648 23.13 33.54 -29.09
N GLY A 649 23.20 34.74 -28.50
CA GLY A 649 22.72 35.98 -29.13
C GLY A 649 21.20 36.16 -29.16
N ALA A 650 20.44 35.30 -28.45
CA ALA A 650 18.98 35.36 -28.27
C ALA A 650 18.17 35.39 -29.57
N LYS A 651 18.65 34.69 -30.63
CA LYS A 651 17.94 34.56 -31.90
C LYS A 651 16.78 33.56 -31.85
N ASP A 652 16.84 32.63 -30.90
CA ASP A 652 15.84 31.62 -30.59
C ASP A 652 15.91 31.29 -29.08
N ALA A 653 15.00 30.46 -28.58
CA ALA A 653 15.03 29.96 -27.22
C ALA A 653 14.33 28.60 -27.14
N ALA A 654 14.80 27.74 -26.25
CA ALA A 654 14.26 26.41 -25.98
C ALA A 654 13.46 26.45 -24.67
N TRP A 655 12.14 26.30 -24.73
CA TRP A 655 11.31 26.18 -23.53
C TRP A 655 11.08 24.70 -23.19
N GLY A 656 11.71 24.25 -22.10
CA GLY A 656 11.53 22.93 -21.53
C GLY A 656 10.45 22.93 -20.45
N PHE A 657 9.55 21.95 -20.48
CA PHE A 657 8.47 21.78 -19.51
C PHE A 657 8.00 20.32 -19.41
N GLY A 658 7.20 19.98 -18.40
CA GLY A 658 6.63 18.63 -18.24
C GLY A 658 7.61 17.54 -17.80
N PHE A 659 8.84 17.90 -17.40
CA PHE A 659 9.79 16.92 -16.91
C PHE A 659 9.35 16.30 -15.58
N HIS A 660 9.35 14.97 -15.52
CA HIS A 660 9.12 14.20 -14.30
C HIS A 660 10.46 13.83 -13.66
N TYR A 661 10.60 14.11 -12.37
CA TYR A 661 11.79 13.76 -11.60
C TYR A 661 11.64 12.34 -11.07
N GLU A 662 12.37 11.39 -11.65
CA GLU A 662 12.43 10.02 -11.13
C GLU A 662 13.50 9.92 -10.03
N GLY A 663 13.05 9.70 -8.80
CA GLY A 663 13.90 9.38 -7.66
C GLY A 663 13.36 8.17 -6.89
N MET A 664 14.23 7.19 -6.58
CA MET A 664 13.87 6.17 -5.59
C MET A 664 14.04 6.75 -4.18
N HIS A 665 12.92 6.99 -3.49
CA HIS A 665 12.93 7.32 -2.07
C HIS A 665 13.28 6.07 -1.26
N ARG A 666 14.53 5.95 -0.80
CA ARG A 666 14.85 5.11 0.35
C ARG A 666 16.14 5.53 1.04
N ASP A 667 16.14 5.29 2.34
CA ASP A 667 17.22 5.52 3.29
C ASP A 667 18.56 4.95 2.82
N GLU A 668 19.59 5.78 3.00
CA GLU A 668 21.02 5.47 2.92
C GLU A 668 21.56 5.17 1.50
N ASP A 669 22.36 6.12 1.01
CA ASP A 669 23.14 6.18 -0.24
C ASP A 669 22.44 6.65 -1.53
N VAL A 670 22.89 7.85 -1.94
CA VAL A 670 22.47 8.64 -3.11
C VAL A 670 22.52 7.83 -4.40
N ARG A 671 21.39 7.24 -4.82
CA ARG A 671 21.16 7.08 -6.28
C ARG A 671 20.79 8.44 -6.85
N ALA A 672 21.49 8.85 -7.90
CA ALA A 672 21.24 10.13 -8.55
C ALA A 672 19.86 10.12 -9.24
N GLY A 673 18.90 10.90 -8.75
CA GLY A 673 17.65 11.12 -9.48
C GLY A 673 17.90 11.92 -10.77
N PHE A 674 17.00 11.77 -11.74
CA PHE A 674 17.05 12.47 -13.04
C PHE A 674 15.66 12.82 -13.56
N SER A 675 15.61 13.64 -14.60
CA SER A 675 14.41 14.22 -15.16
C SER A 675 14.20 13.76 -16.61
N ARG A 676 13.02 13.21 -16.89
CA ARG A 676 12.64 12.60 -18.17
C ARG A 676 11.20 12.95 -18.60
N ASP A 677 10.79 12.40 -19.74
CA ASP A 677 9.46 12.52 -20.35
C ASP A 677 8.99 13.97 -20.58
N GLY A 678 9.93 14.92 -20.60
CA GLY A 678 9.63 16.32 -20.82
C GLY A 678 9.40 16.67 -22.28
N TYR A 679 9.06 17.94 -22.46
CA TYR A 679 8.69 18.53 -23.73
C TYR A 679 9.51 19.79 -23.97
N LEU A 680 9.70 20.07 -25.25
CA LEU A 680 10.40 21.25 -25.72
C LEU A 680 9.52 22.01 -26.71
N LEU A 681 9.44 23.33 -26.56
CA LEU A 681 8.97 24.25 -27.59
C LEU A 681 10.04 25.31 -27.88
N THR A 682 10.55 25.38 -29.10
CA THR A 682 11.47 26.47 -29.50
C THR A 682 10.71 27.73 -29.88
N ALA A 683 11.30 28.92 -29.70
CA ALA A 683 10.71 30.20 -30.12
C ALA A 683 10.45 30.25 -31.64
N SER A 684 11.23 29.52 -32.44
CA SER A 684 10.98 29.26 -33.87
C SER A 684 9.80 28.32 -34.17
N GLY A 685 9.16 27.76 -33.15
CA GLY A 685 7.92 26.99 -33.24
C GLY A 685 8.11 25.47 -33.39
N ILE A 686 9.27 24.92 -33.06
CA ILE A 686 9.53 23.48 -33.12
C ILE A 686 9.10 22.83 -31.80
N GLY A 687 8.24 21.81 -31.87
CA GLY A 687 7.77 21.04 -30.72
C GLY A 687 8.35 19.63 -30.72
N LEU A 688 8.91 19.20 -29.58
CA LEU A 688 9.45 17.85 -29.37
C LEU A 688 8.98 17.30 -28.02
N GLY A 689 8.70 16.00 -27.96
CA GLY A 689 8.30 15.30 -26.72
C GLY A 689 9.24 14.16 -26.35
N ASN A 690 8.97 13.54 -25.18
CA ASN A 690 9.76 12.46 -24.62
C ASN A 690 11.25 12.83 -24.55
N LEU A 691 11.56 13.92 -23.86
CA LEU A 691 12.92 14.42 -23.69
C LEU A 691 13.39 14.20 -22.26
N ALA A 692 14.69 14.00 -22.11
CA ALA A 692 15.35 14.22 -20.84
C ALA A 692 15.90 15.65 -20.77
N ALA A 693 16.14 16.12 -19.55
CA ALA A 693 16.45 17.53 -19.32
C ALA A 693 17.72 18.07 -20.02
N PRO A 694 18.84 17.34 -20.15
CA PRO A 694 20.06 17.86 -20.75
C PRO A 694 19.88 18.31 -22.21
N MET A 695 20.25 19.57 -22.47
CA MET A 695 20.27 20.17 -23.80
C MET A 695 21.23 21.35 -23.91
N ILE A 696 21.76 21.62 -25.11
CA ILE A 696 22.67 22.75 -25.35
C ILE A 696 22.56 23.26 -26.80
N TRP A 697 22.55 24.59 -26.96
CA TRP A 697 22.63 25.25 -28.26
C TRP A 697 24.06 25.26 -28.80
N SER A 698 24.21 25.11 -30.11
CA SER A 698 25.47 25.41 -30.79
C SER A 698 25.79 26.90 -30.69
N ALA A 699 27.08 27.24 -30.79
CA ALA A 699 27.57 28.61 -30.66
C ALA A 699 26.94 29.60 -31.67
N ASP A 700 26.50 29.12 -32.83
CA ASP A 700 25.80 29.90 -33.86
C ASP A 700 24.27 29.96 -33.67
N GLY A 701 23.73 29.19 -32.71
CA GLY A 701 22.31 29.08 -32.41
C GLY A 701 21.49 28.29 -33.44
N ARG A 702 22.13 27.59 -34.38
CA ARG A 702 21.45 26.80 -35.42
C ARG A 702 21.05 25.40 -34.95
N TYR A 703 21.89 24.76 -34.16
CA TYR A 703 21.70 23.39 -33.72
C TYR A 703 21.38 23.35 -32.23
N LEU A 704 20.49 22.43 -31.85
CA LEU A 704 20.18 22.13 -30.46
C LEU A 704 20.42 20.63 -30.23
N ALA A 705 21.44 20.33 -29.44
CA ALA A 705 21.69 18.98 -28.97
C ALA A 705 20.76 18.71 -27.78
N LEU A 706 20.05 17.58 -27.81
CA LEU A 706 19.01 17.18 -26.88
C LEU A 706 19.26 15.74 -26.44
N THR A 707 18.70 15.35 -25.29
CA THR A 707 18.78 13.96 -24.82
C THR A 707 17.40 13.34 -24.65
N ARG A 708 17.32 12.02 -24.78
CA ARG A 708 16.17 11.19 -24.40
C ARG A 708 16.67 10.03 -23.54
N HIS A 709 15.91 9.69 -22.50
CA HIS A 709 16.12 8.49 -21.71
C HIS A 709 15.25 7.37 -22.27
N VAL A 710 15.82 6.19 -22.50
CA VAL A 710 15.10 5.01 -23.03
C VAL A 710 15.22 3.89 -22.02
N GLN A 711 14.09 3.43 -21.49
CA GLN A 711 14.09 2.30 -20.55
C GLN A 711 14.31 0.97 -21.27
N ARG A 712 14.95 0.02 -20.60
CA ARG A 712 15.22 -1.32 -21.14
C ARG A 712 13.98 -2.12 -21.55
N TYR A 713 12.81 -1.76 -21.02
CA TYR A 713 11.55 -2.43 -21.34
C TYR A 713 10.83 -1.79 -22.53
N GLU A 714 11.21 -0.57 -22.94
CA GLU A 714 10.67 0.10 -24.13
C GLU A 714 11.20 -0.53 -25.42
N GLU A 715 12.41 -1.10 -25.38
CA GLU A 715 13.03 -1.80 -26.50
C GLU A 715 13.57 -3.17 -26.05
N SER A 716 13.01 -4.25 -26.58
CA SER A 716 13.32 -5.64 -26.16
C SER A 716 14.79 -6.07 -26.29
N GLU A 717 15.59 -5.33 -27.04
CA GLU A 717 17.01 -5.61 -27.30
C GLU A 717 17.95 -4.94 -26.27
N LEU A 718 17.42 -4.11 -25.36
CA LEU A 718 18.23 -3.37 -24.39
C LEU A 718 18.50 -4.18 -23.11
N GLU A 719 19.78 -4.37 -22.79
CA GLU A 719 20.21 -4.97 -21.51
C GLU A 719 20.02 -4.00 -20.32
N ARG A 720 20.08 -2.69 -20.58
CA ARG A 720 19.99 -1.61 -19.59
C ARG A 720 19.39 -0.35 -20.19
N ASP A 721 18.93 0.54 -19.33
CA ASP A 721 18.44 1.87 -19.73
C ASP A 721 19.58 2.68 -20.38
N GLN A 722 19.24 3.53 -21.34
CA GLN A 722 20.20 4.29 -22.15
C GLN A 722 19.86 5.76 -22.24
N TRP A 723 20.89 6.60 -22.35
CA TRP A 723 20.76 8.01 -22.70
C TRP A 723 21.14 8.23 -24.15
N ARG A 724 20.23 8.73 -24.97
CA ARG A 724 20.47 8.87 -26.41
C ARG A 724 20.46 10.34 -26.85
N LEU A 725 21.32 10.64 -27.82
CA LEU A 725 21.41 11.96 -28.43
C LEU A 725 20.32 12.17 -29.48
N LEU A 726 19.79 13.38 -29.52
CA LEU A 726 19.02 13.95 -30.61
C LEU A 726 19.70 15.25 -31.05
N LEU A 727 19.75 15.51 -32.36
CA LEU A 727 20.26 16.77 -32.90
C LEU A 727 19.18 17.44 -33.74
N LEU A 728 18.74 18.62 -33.31
CA LEU A 728 17.75 19.44 -34.00
C LEU A 728 18.46 20.54 -34.79
N ASP A 729 18.20 20.63 -36.09
CA ASP A 729 18.53 21.81 -36.92
C ASP A 729 17.29 22.70 -37.00
N VAL A 730 17.32 23.86 -36.33
CA VAL A 730 16.14 24.74 -36.25
C VAL A 730 15.90 25.53 -37.54
N GLN A 731 16.92 25.69 -38.37
CA GLN A 731 16.82 26.43 -39.64
C GLN A 731 16.23 25.53 -40.73
N GLU A 732 16.76 24.32 -40.87
CA GLU A 732 16.27 23.33 -41.84
C GLU A 732 15.05 22.56 -41.33
N ARG A 733 14.72 22.69 -40.04
CA ARG A 733 13.61 21.99 -39.37
C ARG A 733 13.71 20.48 -39.56
N THR A 734 14.89 19.95 -39.23
CA THR A 734 15.16 18.50 -39.30
C THR A 734 15.63 17.99 -37.95
N LEU A 735 15.27 16.74 -37.64
CA LEU A 735 15.68 16.03 -36.44
C LEU A 735 16.55 14.84 -36.82
N ARG A 736 17.63 14.62 -36.08
CA ARG A 736 18.52 13.45 -36.23
C ARG A 736 18.52 12.67 -34.91
N ARG A 737 18.46 11.35 -35.01
CA ARG A 737 18.40 10.44 -33.84
C ARG A 737 19.60 9.51 -33.83
N TYR A 738 20.24 9.35 -32.67
CA TYR A 738 21.39 8.46 -32.50
C TYR A 738 21.00 7.30 -31.59
N ARG A 739 21.44 6.09 -31.96
CA ARG A 739 21.16 4.86 -31.20
C ARG A 739 22.19 4.60 -30.10
N ASP A 740 23.38 5.18 -30.24
CA ASP A 740 24.46 4.97 -29.30
C ASP A 740 24.14 5.60 -27.94
N ASP A 741 24.44 4.86 -26.88
CA ASP A 741 24.32 5.31 -25.49
C ASP A 741 25.41 6.35 -25.19
N LEU A 742 25.00 7.52 -24.70
CA LEU A 742 25.89 8.58 -24.24
C LEU A 742 26.56 8.20 -22.91
N GLY A 743 25.97 7.26 -22.15
CA GLY A 743 26.40 6.91 -20.80
C GLY A 743 25.57 7.60 -19.72
N GLU A 744 25.84 7.24 -18.46
CA GLU A 744 25.01 7.65 -17.33
C GLU A 744 25.11 9.16 -17.03
N TYR A 745 23.95 9.82 -16.90
CA TYR A 745 23.80 11.23 -16.50
C TYR A 745 24.62 12.21 -17.38
N PRO A 746 24.35 12.29 -18.70
CA PRO A 746 25.11 13.14 -19.61
C PRO A 746 24.93 14.62 -19.30
N CYS A 747 26.05 15.33 -19.14
CA CYS A 747 26.13 16.76 -18.86
C CYS A 747 26.81 17.47 -20.03
N PHE A 748 26.07 18.27 -20.80
CA PHE A 748 26.66 19.08 -21.86
C PHE A 748 27.49 20.22 -21.26
N ASP A 749 28.69 20.44 -21.85
CA ASP A 749 29.63 21.48 -21.42
C ASP A 749 29.75 22.60 -22.46
N SER A 750 29.87 22.26 -23.75
CA SER A 750 29.96 23.21 -24.86
C SER A 750 29.52 22.59 -26.18
N PHE A 751 29.08 23.43 -27.11
CA PHE A 751 28.74 23.01 -28.47
C PHE A 751 29.16 24.08 -29.47
N ASP A 752 30.29 23.85 -30.13
CA ASP A 752 30.81 24.67 -31.23
C ASP A 752 30.87 23.80 -32.50
N ASP A 753 32.06 23.58 -33.07
CA ASP A 753 32.27 22.58 -34.11
C ASP A 753 32.20 21.15 -33.52
N ASP A 754 32.37 21.02 -32.21
CA ASP A 754 32.27 19.76 -31.48
C ASP A 754 31.26 19.85 -30.32
N LEU A 755 30.47 18.79 -30.14
CA LEU A 755 29.64 18.61 -28.95
C LEU A 755 30.47 17.98 -27.83
N CYS A 756 30.72 18.75 -26.77
CA CYS A 756 31.46 18.31 -25.58
C CYS A 756 30.51 18.00 -24.43
N PHE A 757 30.67 16.84 -23.80
CA PHE A 757 29.88 16.44 -22.63
C PHE A 757 30.66 15.56 -21.66
N ARG A 758 30.15 15.41 -20.44
CA ARG A 758 30.65 14.51 -19.41
C ARG A 758 29.58 13.54 -18.96
N CYS A 759 29.98 12.33 -18.58
CA CYS A 759 29.10 11.35 -17.96
C CYS A 759 29.63 10.96 -16.58
N ALA A 760 28.74 10.47 -15.72
CA ALA A 760 29.11 10.02 -14.39
C ALA A 760 30.12 8.85 -14.49
N GLY A 761 31.25 8.97 -13.78
CA GLY A 761 32.24 7.90 -13.66
C GLY A 761 33.17 7.65 -14.85
N THR A 762 32.96 8.26 -16.03
CA THR A 762 33.65 7.84 -17.26
C THR A 762 34.38 8.93 -18.07
N GLY A 763 34.32 10.21 -17.65
CA GLY A 763 35.16 11.29 -18.20
C GLY A 763 34.47 12.22 -19.21
N ARG A 764 35.26 13.04 -19.93
CA ARG A 764 34.80 14.00 -20.94
C ARG A 764 34.85 13.38 -22.34
N TYR A 765 33.78 13.55 -23.11
CA TYR A 765 33.58 13.04 -24.46
C TYR A 765 33.42 14.19 -25.45
N VAL A 766 33.75 13.91 -26.72
CA VAL A 766 33.70 14.87 -27.82
C VAL A 766 33.12 14.18 -29.05
N LEU A 767 32.07 14.77 -29.63
CA LEU A 767 31.46 14.31 -30.88
C LEU A 767 31.48 15.45 -31.90
N ALA A 768 32.20 15.26 -33.01
CA ALA A 768 32.30 16.27 -34.05
C ALA A 768 30.97 16.50 -34.77
N LEU A 769 30.56 17.75 -34.95
CA LEU A 769 29.32 18.13 -35.61
C LEU A 769 29.25 17.56 -37.03
N ASP A 770 30.34 17.63 -37.79
CA ASP A 770 30.44 17.04 -39.14
C ASP A 770 30.15 15.53 -39.16
N SER A 771 30.45 14.82 -38.08
CA SER A 771 30.14 13.40 -37.96
C SER A 771 28.68 13.17 -37.60
N LEU A 772 28.12 14.00 -36.70
CA LEU A 772 26.70 14.00 -36.36
C LEU A 772 25.84 14.26 -37.61
N LEU A 773 26.21 15.24 -38.44
CA LEU A 773 25.45 15.61 -39.64
C LEU A 773 25.37 14.51 -40.72
N LYS A 774 26.19 13.45 -40.63
CA LYS A 774 26.14 12.29 -41.55
C LYS A 774 24.98 11.34 -41.28
N ALA A 775 24.36 11.39 -40.10
CA ALA A 775 23.17 10.60 -39.80
C ALA A 775 22.02 10.94 -40.77
N PRO A 776 20.95 10.14 -40.87
CA PRO A 776 19.74 10.56 -41.58
C PRO A 776 19.07 11.78 -40.91
N ALA A 777 18.52 12.69 -41.72
CA ALA A 777 17.72 13.83 -41.25
C ALA A 777 16.24 13.54 -41.50
N GLU A 778 15.44 13.57 -40.44
CA GLU A 778 13.99 13.46 -40.50
C GLU A 778 13.40 14.88 -40.61
N PRO A 779 12.70 15.23 -41.70
CA PRO A 779 12.05 16.53 -41.81
C PRO A 779 10.87 16.64 -40.84
N LEU A 780 10.79 17.77 -40.13
CA LEU A 780 9.63 18.11 -39.30
C LEU A 780 8.48 18.58 -40.17
N GLN A 781 7.25 18.26 -39.76
CA GLN A 781 6.05 18.59 -40.51
C GLN A 781 5.42 19.88 -39.98
N ALA A 782 5.09 20.79 -40.89
CA ALA A 782 4.40 22.03 -40.56
C ALA A 782 2.95 21.75 -40.16
N CYS A 783 2.54 22.23 -38.98
CA CYS A 783 1.18 22.12 -38.44
C CYS A 783 0.79 23.44 -37.78
N ALA A 784 -0.06 24.24 -38.45
CA ALA A 784 -0.64 25.48 -37.91
C ALA A 784 0.36 26.40 -37.18
N GLY A 785 1.51 26.69 -37.81
CA GLY A 785 2.54 27.55 -37.23
C GLY A 785 3.54 26.84 -36.30
N ARG A 786 3.41 25.52 -36.12
CA ARG A 786 4.36 24.65 -35.43
C ARG A 786 5.07 23.70 -36.39
N TRP A 787 6.20 23.14 -35.95
CA TRP A 787 6.97 22.11 -36.63
C TRP A 787 7.12 20.91 -35.71
N LEU A 788 6.55 19.77 -36.11
CA LEU A 788 6.45 18.59 -35.25
C LEU A 788 7.04 17.34 -35.94
N PRO A 789 7.69 16.44 -35.19
CA PRO A 789 8.05 15.12 -35.70
C PRO A 789 6.79 14.27 -35.87
N ALA A 790 6.87 13.21 -36.68
CA ALA A 790 5.74 12.34 -36.97
C ALA A 790 5.07 11.76 -35.70
N GLU A 791 5.88 11.45 -34.67
CA GLU A 791 5.42 10.92 -33.39
C GLU A 791 4.53 11.89 -32.58
N GLU A 792 4.65 13.21 -32.82
CA GLU A 792 3.88 14.24 -32.10
C GLU A 792 2.67 14.75 -32.88
N LEU A 793 2.49 14.35 -34.14
CA LEU A 793 1.34 14.74 -34.96
C LEU A 793 -0.03 14.34 -34.38
N PRO A 794 -0.20 13.16 -33.74
CA PRO A 794 -1.45 12.84 -33.06
C PRO A 794 -1.81 13.86 -31.96
N ARG A 795 -0.82 14.57 -31.41
CA ARG A 795 -0.98 15.57 -30.33
C ARG A 795 -0.97 17.02 -30.84
N ARG A 796 -0.99 17.25 -32.17
CA ARG A 796 -0.86 18.60 -32.77
C ARG A 796 -1.77 19.68 -32.19
N ARG A 797 -3.03 19.33 -31.84
CA ARG A 797 -4.00 20.27 -31.26
C ARG A 797 -3.53 20.88 -29.93
N TYR A 798 -2.73 20.15 -29.16
CA TYR A 798 -2.19 20.62 -27.89
C TYR A 798 -0.97 21.51 -28.11
N TRP A 799 -0.11 21.16 -29.07
CA TRP A 799 1.03 21.98 -29.51
C TRP A 799 0.62 23.37 -30.04
N GLU A 800 -0.48 23.42 -30.79
CA GLU A 800 -1.05 24.66 -31.34
C GLU A 800 -1.52 25.63 -30.25
N ARG A 801 -1.98 25.11 -29.11
CA ARG A 801 -2.49 25.89 -27.97
C ARG A 801 -1.40 26.36 -27.01
N LEU A 802 -0.15 25.91 -27.17
CA LEU A 802 0.95 26.41 -26.33
C LEU A 802 1.20 27.88 -26.62
N ALA A 803 1.14 28.74 -25.60
CA ALA A 803 1.65 30.10 -25.69
C ALA A 803 3.17 30.11 -25.44
N PHE A 804 3.89 31.03 -26.06
CA PHE A 804 5.30 31.23 -25.72
C PHE A 804 5.45 31.88 -24.35
N PRO A 805 6.44 31.47 -23.53
CA PRO A 805 6.73 32.15 -22.28
C PRO A 805 7.14 33.59 -22.57
N SER A 806 6.61 34.52 -21.78
CA SER A 806 6.97 35.94 -21.88
C SER A 806 8.41 36.12 -21.40
N ARG A 807 9.20 36.95 -22.10
CA ARG A 807 10.53 37.34 -21.62
C ARG A 807 10.37 38.13 -20.32
N PRO A 808 11.10 37.80 -19.23
CA PRO A 808 11.14 38.62 -18.03
C PRO A 808 11.60 40.01 -18.44
N GLN A 809 10.87 41.02 -17.99
CA GLN A 809 11.23 42.42 -18.20
C GLN A 809 12.41 42.82 -17.32
#